data_AF-A0A919S836-F1
#
_entry.id   AF-A0A919S836-F1
#
_cell.length_a   1.000
_cell.length_b   1.000
_cell.length_c   1.000
_cell.angle_alpha   90.00
_cell.angle_beta   90.00
_cell.angle_gamma   90.00
#
_symmetry.space_group_name_H-M   'P 1'
#
loop_
_entity.id
_entity.type
_entity.pdbx_description
1 polymer ?
#
loop_
_entity_poly.entity_id
_entity_poly.type
_entity_poly.pdbx_seq_one_letter_code
_entity_poly.pdbx_strand_id
1 'polypeptide(L)'
;MSALTTRLRRALPRLSRRRATAGGVVLVLVAALVTWAALPERHSWTATDQLITVNSGPSGTEPITLDTRFYLPKDHSDKVPAVLLAHGFGGTKESVSDDAESIADRGYAVLTWTARGFGRSGGEIHLDSPDYEVKDAQRLLDWLAAQPSVRTDAAGDPRVGVVGGSYGGALALMLAGVDQRVDAIVPLITWNNLTTSFFPSGVFKKSWAGLFFGSSSGGSDPACGRFAADVCAAYLKMATTGEPDAATTALLAKSSPASVLDKIKAPTLLIQGEVDTLFPLSEADANAKGIAATGTTVRVAWFTGGHDGGDGPQTDQDRTHALTAQWLDHYVKGEGAAPSNSFTYSRVAGFSALDRGLVTNGYSDPSYPGLAGTGSTSLSVTGAAQRIAAPPNGNPAGLSSLPGVGGQLSSLLGGAAGDLAGQHATFESTPLTSAVEVAGSPSVKLRVASPTGTATVFVKLYDVDPTGAETLSGGLIAPVRLTGLPAGISAAQPVTVTLPAIVRRIDQGHTVRVVVATSDQAFFTPATPTVYTVAVEPVVTVPTVVGTPIANPQVIWRWVLLGVLLVIVAGVVLTVLLTRRRTPAKVDEYADTPLIVRDLRKAYDDGFVAVEKVAFRVERGQVVGLLGPNGAGKTTTLRVLMGLTMPTSGDALVFGQPLVPGAPILSRVGALVEGPGFLPHLSGYENLTAYWQATGRPLADARFDEALEIAGLGESVHRRTKNYSHGMRQRLAIAQAMLGLPDLLVLDEPTDGLDPPQIAEMRRVLRRYATDGRAVLVSSHLLAEVEQTCTHAVVVNKGRIVAAGPVDDIVGESPSVQLGVSDVAAASKVLAGLGVRGVTPDGDSHLIVDMNGTPREEVVASLVKAGIGVDRVMPRRRLEDAFLALVGDNSRGSGDR
;
A
#
# COMPACT_ATOMS: atom_id res chain seq x y z
N MET A 1 -22.64 23.00 -41.61
CA MET A 1 -22.95 22.47 -40.25
C MET A 1 -23.66 23.50 -39.33
N SER A 2 -24.43 24.46 -39.85
CA SER A 2 -25.09 25.51 -39.04
C SER A 2 -26.62 25.33 -38.89
N ALA A 3 -27.26 24.48 -39.71
CA ALA A 3 -28.71 24.23 -39.67
C ALA A 3 -29.15 23.05 -38.77
N LEU A 4 -28.23 22.15 -38.39
CA LEU A 4 -28.53 20.98 -37.54
C LEU A 4 -28.56 21.32 -36.04
N THR A 5 -27.94 22.42 -35.63
CA THR A 5 -27.85 22.83 -34.21
C THR A 5 -29.09 23.60 -33.74
N THR A 6 -29.92 24.10 -34.65
CA THR A 6 -31.13 24.88 -34.31
C THR A 6 -32.36 24.01 -34.03
N ARG A 7 -32.46 22.83 -34.66
CA ARG A 7 -33.62 21.92 -34.45
C ARG A 7 -33.51 21.08 -33.18
N LEU A 8 -32.31 20.76 -32.69
CA LEU A 8 -32.12 20.06 -31.41
C LEU A 8 -32.40 20.94 -30.16
N ARG A 9 -32.42 22.27 -30.31
CA ARG A 9 -32.71 23.21 -29.19
C ARG A 9 -34.18 23.31 -28.80
N ARG A 10 -35.12 22.80 -29.61
CA ARG A 10 -36.57 22.90 -29.34
C ARG A 10 -37.21 21.61 -28.79
N ALA A 11 -36.48 20.50 -28.72
CA ALA A 11 -37.04 19.20 -28.33
C ALA A 11 -36.69 18.75 -26.89
N LEU A 12 -35.78 19.43 -26.21
CA LEU A 12 -35.41 19.10 -24.82
C LEU A 12 -36.04 20.13 -23.87
N PRO A 13 -36.91 19.72 -22.92
CA PRO A 13 -37.46 20.64 -21.94
C PRO A 13 -36.30 21.27 -21.16
N ARG A 14 -36.37 22.58 -20.88
CA ARG A 14 -35.43 23.28 -20.00
C ARG A 14 -35.37 22.53 -18.67
N LEU A 15 -34.38 21.66 -18.48
CA LEU A 15 -34.11 21.05 -17.18
C LEU A 15 -33.71 22.20 -16.25
N SER A 16 -34.60 22.55 -15.32
CA SER A 16 -34.28 23.51 -14.27
C SER A 16 -33.09 22.99 -13.45
N ARG A 17 -32.28 23.89 -12.88
CA ARG A 17 -31.16 23.54 -11.99
C ARG A 17 -31.55 22.47 -10.97
N ARG A 18 -32.79 22.51 -10.45
CA ARG A 18 -33.35 21.51 -9.53
C ARG A 18 -33.43 20.10 -10.10
N ARG A 19 -33.75 19.92 -11.39
CA ARG A 19 -33.84 18.58 -12.02
C ARG A 19 -32.46 18.01 -12.35
N ALA A 20 -31.50 18.86 -12.69
CA ALA A 20 -30.10 18.45 -12.89
C ALA A 20 -29.43 18.06 -11.56
N THR A 21 -29.67 18.83 -10.48
CA THR A 21 -29.21 18.45 -9.13
C THR A 21 -29.92 17.21 -8.63
N ALA A 22 -31.23 17.05 -8.88
CA ALA A 22 -31.95 15.83 -8.53
C ALA A 22 -31.41 14.61 -9.30
N GLY A 23 -31.11 14.73 -10.59
CA GLY A 23 -30.49 13.66 -11.39
C GLY A 23 -29.10 13.28 -10.88
N GLY A 24 -28.26 14.26 -10.52
CA GLY A 24 -26.95 14.02 -9.91
C GLY A 24 -27.04 13.37 -8.52
N VAL A 25 -27.99 13.80 -7.69
CA VAL A 25 -28.27 13.18 -6.38
C VAL A 25 -28.76 11.75 -6.55
N VAL A 26 -29.65 11.48 -7.51
CA VAL A 26 -30.10 10.12 -7.81
C VAL A 26 -28.93 9.25 -8.29
N LEU A 27 -28.02 9.77 -9.11
CA LEU A 27 -26.85 9.04 -9.58
C LEU A 27 -25.85 8.75 -8.46
N VAL A 28 -25.62 9.70 -7.55
CA VAL A 28 -24.81 9.50 -6.35
C VAL A 28 -25.49 8.53 -5.39
N LEU A 29 -26.81 8.61 -5.22
CA LEU A 29 -27.56 7.67 -4.39
C LEU A 29 -27.57 6.27 -4.99
N VAL A 30 -27.71 6.11 -6.31
CA VAL A 30 -27.62 4.80 -6.99
C VAL A 30 -26.19 4.28 -6.92
N ALA A 31 -25.17 5.11 -7.13
CA ALA A 31 -23.78 4.70 -6.96
C ALA A 31 -23.49 4.32 -5.51
N ALA A 32 -23.98 5.08 -4.53
CA ALA A 32 -23.87 4.77 -3.11
C ALA A 32 -24.65 3.51 -2.74
N LEU A 33 -25.83 3.28 -3.32
CA LEU A 33 -26.65 2.09 -3.08
C LEU A 33 -26.03 0.84 -3.72
N VAL A 34 -25.44 0.97 -4.92
CA VAL A 34 -24.68 -0.10 -5.57
C VAL A 34 -23.37 -0.37 -4.83
N THR A 35 -22.69 0.67 -4.33
CA THR A 35 -21.48 0.52 -3.50
C THR A 35 -21.83 -0.10 -2.15
N TRP A 36 -22.93 0.31 -1.53
CA TRP A 36 -23.46 -0.23 -0.28
C TRP A 36 -23.92 -1.68 -0.43
N ALA A 37 -24.65 -2.00 -1.51
CA ALA A 37 -25.07 -3.37 -1.83
C ALA A 37 -23.91 -4.29 -2.28
N ALA A 38 -22.77 -3.72 -2.68
CA ALA A 38 -21.56 -4.45 -3.03
C ALA A 38 -20.52 -4.48 -1.89
N LEU A 39 -20.71 -3.72 -0.81
CA LEU A 39 -19.90 -3.82 0.39
C LEU A 39 -20.40 -5.05 1.17
N PRO A 40 -19.54 -6.03 1.47
CA PRO A 40 -19.95 -7.18 2.28
C PRO A 40 -20.48 -6.68 3.62
N GLU A 41 -21.64 -7.19 4.05
CA GLU A 41 -22.11 -7.00 5.42
C GLU A 41 -21.08 -7.62 6.37
N ARG A 42 -20.25 -6.76 6.97
CA ARG A 42 -19.33 -7.18 8.02
C ARG A 42 -20.16 -7.45 9.26
N HIS A 43 -20.45 -8.74 9.49
CA HIS A 43 -21.00 -9.16 10.77
C HIS A 43 -19.93 -8.89 11.81
N SER A 44 -20.30 -8.19 12.89
CA SER A 44 -19.34 -7.98 13.96
C SER A 44 -19.25 -9.27 14.79
N TRP A 45 -18.07 -9.70 15.22
CA TRP A 45 -17.88 -10.86 16.11
C TRP A 45 -17.12 -10.49 17.38
N THR A 46 -17.09 -11.40 18.36
CA THR A 46 -16.26 -11.36 19.57
C THR A 46 -15.33 -12.56 19.60
N ALA A 47 -14.08 -12.37 20.00
CA ALA A 47 -13.15 -13.47 20.28
C ALA A 47 -12.84 -13.55 21.78
N THR A 48 -12.86 -14.77 22.31
CA THR A 48 -12.53 -15.05 23.71
C THR A 48 -11.41 -16.08 23.78
N ASP A 49 -10.26 -15.69 24.33
CA ASP A 49 -9.16 -16.58 24.63
C ASP A 49 -9.42 -17.33 25.95
N GLN A 50 -9.22 -18.64 25.93
CA GLN A 50 -9.45 -19.49 27.11
C GLN A 50 -8.60 -20.75 27.09
N LEU A 51 -8.21 -21.20 28.28
CA LEU A 51 -7.58 -22.51 28.49
C LEU A 51 -8.67 -23.52 28.81
N ILE A 52 -8.87 -24.51 27.95
CA ILE A 52 -9.86 -25.57 28.16
C ILE A 52 -9.13 -26.83 28.63
N THR A 53 -9.50 -27.33 29.80
CA THR A 53 -9.02 -28.64 30.28
C THR A 53 -10.01 -29.73 29.90
N VAL A 54 -9.53 -30.75 29.18
CA VAL A 54 -10.34 -31.90 28.74
C VAL A 54 -9.69 -33.21 29.18
N ASN A 55 -10.49 -34.26 29.36
CA ASN A 55 -9.98 -35.60 29.65
C ASN A 55 -9.79 -36.39 28.34
N SER A 56 -8.53 -36.72 28.05
CA SER A 56 -8.07 -37.29 26.80
C SER A 56 -7.09 -38.45 27.05
N GLY A 57 -6.22 -38.76 26.08
CA GLY A 57 -5.27 -39.86 26.13
C GLY A 57 -5.91 -41.23 25.84
N PRO A 58 -5.11 -42.31 25.80
CA PRO A 58 -5.57 -43.65 25.41
C PRO A 58 -6.66 -44.18 26.35
N SER A 59 -6.58 -43.81 27.63
CA SER A 59 -7.58 -44.14 28.65
C SER A 59 -8.83 -43.24 28.61
N GLY A 60 -8.73 -42.07 27.96
CA GLY A 60 -9.75 -41.03 27.96
C GLY A 60 -9.92 -40.32 29.31
N THR A 61 -9.00 -40.52 30.26
CA THR A 61 -9.08 -39.98 31.63
C THR A 61 -7.97 -38.99 31.98
N GLU A 62 -7.01 -38.79 31.07
CA GLU A 62 -5.84 -37.96 31.31
C GLU A 62 -6.19 -36.48 31.07
N PRO A 63 -6.06 -35.60 32.08
CA PRO A 63 -6.37 -34.19 31.90
C PRO A 63 -5.30 -33.51 31.02
N ILE A 64 -5.75 -32.81 29.98
CA ILE A 64 -4.91 -31.99 29.11
C ILE A 64 -5.50 -30.60 28.99
N THR A 65 -4.66 -29.57 29.12
CA THR A 65 -5.07 -28.18 28.95
C THR A 65 -4.69 -27.69 27.56
N LEU A 66 -5.67 -27.23 26.81
CA LEU A 66 -5.54 -26.71 25.45
C LEU A 66 -5.77 -25.21 25.43
N ASP A 67 -4.86 -24.47 24.79
CA ASP A 67 -5.01 -23.04 24.57
C ASP A 67 -5.90 -22.77 23.35
N THR A 68 -7.06 -22.17 23.58
CA THR A 68 -8.12 -22.01 22.57
C THR A 68 -8.52 -20.56 22.40
N ARG A 69 -9.15 -20.25 21.27
CA ARG A 69 -9.87 -19.01 21.03
C ARG A 69 -11.22 -19.33 20.38
N PHE A 70 -12.27 -18.79 20.97
CA PHE A 70 -13.64 -18.96 20.50
C PHE A 70 -14.15 -17.65 19.91
N TYR A 71 -14.48 -17.68 18.62
CA TYR A 71 -15.08 -16.58 17.87
C TYR A 71 -16.59 -16.77 17.81
N LEU A 72 -17.35 -15.73 18.14
CA LEU A 72 -18.81 -15.75 18.12
C LEU A 72 -19.35 -14.50 17.41
N PRO A 73 -20.23 -14.64 16.41
CA PRO A 73 -20.90 -13.50 15.76
C PRO A 73 -21.71 -12.70 16.79
N LYS A 74 -21.74 -11.38 16.74
CA LYS A 74 -22.47 -10.51 17.70
C LYS A 74 -23.95 -10.41 17.39
N ASP A 75 -24.31 -10.44 16.11
CA ASP A 75 -25.68 -10.23 15.65
C ASP A 75 -26.50 -11.53 15.55
N HIS A 76 -26.19 -12.55 16.36
CA HIS A 76 -26.95 -13.81 16.39
C HIS A 76 -28.14 -13.72 17.35
N SER A 77 -29.37 -13.83 16.84
CA SER A 77 -30.58 -13.98 17.66
C SER A 77 -30.78 -15.39 18.19
N ASP A 78 -30.18 -16.38 17.51
CA ASP A 78 -30.36 -17.82 17.72
C ASP A 78 -29.02 -18.55 17.73
N LYS A 79 -29.05 -19.84 18.10
CA LYS A 79 -27.87 -20.72 18.06
C LYS A 79 -27.27 -20.82 16.65
N VAL A 80 -25.96 -20.69 16.53
CA VAL A 80 -25.22 -20.73 15.26
C VAL A 80 -24.49 -22.06 15.07
N PRO A 81 -24.33 -22.56 13.82
CA PRO A 81 -23.44 -23.69 13.56
C PRO A 81 -21.99 -23.35 13.91
N ALA A 82 -21.19 -24.38 14.19
CA ALA A 82 -19.79 -24.24 14.56
C ALA A 82 -18.82 -24.68 13.46
N VAL A 83 -17.61 -24.15 13.50
CA VAL A 83 -16.45 -24.67 12.77
C VAL A 83 -15.31 -24.90 13.77
N LEU A 84 -14.78 -26.11 13.76
CA LEU A 84 -13.54 -26.45 14.44
C LEU A 84 -12.38 -26.23 13.45
N LEU A 85 -11.54 -25.24 13.71
CA LEU A 85 -10.47 -24.82 12.79
C LEU A 85 -9.09 -25.20 13.34
N ALA A 86 -8.47 -26.18 12.70
CA ALA A 86 -7.20 -26.78 13.12
C ALA A 86 -6.01 -26.16 12.39
N HIS A 87 -4.93 -25.90 13.12
CA HIS A 87 -3.70 -25.32 12.55
C HIS A 87 -2.78 -26.37 11.91
N GLY A 88 -1.93 -25.93 10.98
CA GLY A 88 -0.85 -26.73 10.42
C GLY A 88 0.29 -26.98 11.43
N PHE A 89 1.20 -27.91 11.12
CA PHE A 89 2.26 -28.30 12.05
C PHE A 89 3.15 -27.11 12.43
N GLY A 90 3.52 -26.98 13.71
CA GLY A 90 4.30 -25.84 14.21
C GLY A 90 3.51 -24.55 14.39
N GLY A 91 2.26 -24.50 13.91
CA GLY A 91 1.33 -23.41 14.13
C GLY A 91 0.73 -23.36 15.55
N THR A 92 -0.16 -22.41 15.75
CA THR A 92 -0.97 -22.26 16.97
C THR A 92 -2.37 -21.78 16.59
N LYS A 93 -3.26 -21.58 17.56
CA LYS A 93 -4.56 -20.92 17.33
C LYS A 93 -4.46 -19.58 16.58
N GLU A 94 -3.34 -18.87 16.72
CA GLU A 94 -3.10 -17.59 16.05
C GLU A 94 -2.80 -17.74 14.56
N SER A 95 -2.22 -18.88 14.14
CA SER A 95 -1.84 -19.10 12.74
C SER A 95 -3.03 -19.27 11.79
N VAL A 96 -4.24 -19.39 12.33
CA VAL A 96 -5.49 -19.55 11.59
C VAL A 96 -6.50 -18.44 11.95
N SER A 97 -6.05 -17.32 12.52
CA SER A 97 -6.92 -16.23 12.94
C SER A 97 -7.69 -15.63 11.77
N ASP A 98 -7.02 -15.35 10.65
CA ASP A 98 -7.64 -14.66 9.51
C ASP A 98 -8.75 -15.51 8.89
N ASP A 99 -8.53 -16.83 8.80
CA ASP A 99 -9.54 -17.80 8.38
C ASP A 99 -10.69 -17.88 9.39
N ALA A 100 -10.39 -17.88 10.69
CA ALA A 100 -11.41 -17.91 11.74
C ALA A 100 -12.31 -16.67 11.71
N GLU A 101 -11.73 -15.49 11.49
CA GLU A 101 -12.44 -14.22 11.36
C GLU A 101 -13.33 -14.21 10.12
N SER A 102 -12.78 -14.66 8.98
CA SER A 102 -13.53 -14.79 7.72
C SER A 102 -14.72 -15.75 7.85
N ILE A 103 -14.56 -16.87 8.56
CA ILE A 103 -15.64 -17.83 8.81
C ILE A 103 -16.65 -17.28 9.84
N ALA A 104 -16.19 -16.57 10.88
CA ALA A 104 -17.07 -15.95 11.87
C ALA A 104 -17.93 -14.83 11.27
N ASP A 105 -17.37 -14.04 10.34
CA ASP A 105 -18.08 -13.02 9.55
C ASP A 105 -19.26 -13.61 8.74
N ARG A 106 -19.28 -14.93 8.51
CA ARG A 106 -20.36 -15.64 7.81
C ARG A 106 -21.44 -16.23 8.73
N GLY A 107 -21.35 -15.94 10.02
CA GLY A 107 -22.34 -16.36 11.02
C GLY A 107 -22.06 -17.73 11.65
N TYR A 108 -20.80 -18.17 11.66
CA TYR A 108 -20.38 -19.37 12.38
C TYR A 108 -19.76 -19.03 13.73
N ALA A 109 -19.98 -19.88 14.73
CA ALA A 109 -19.09 -19.95 15.87
C ALA A 109 -17.80 -20.66 15.45
N VAL A 110 -16.61 -20.10 15.70
CA VAL A 110 -15.35 -20.74 15.31
C VAL A 110 -14.52 -21.03 16.55
N LEU A 111 -14.14 -22.29 16.72
CA LEU A 111 -13.20 -22.70 17.75
C LEU A 111 -11.85 -23.02 17.11
N THR A 112 -10.86 -22.20 17.42
CA THR A 112 -9.45 -22.46 17.12
C THR A 112 -8.75 -22.92 18.39
N TRP A 113 -7.73 -23.76 18.26
CA TRP A 113 -6.92 -24.16 19.39
C TRP A 113 -5.49 -24.42 18.97
N THR A 114 -4.58 -24.36 19.92
CA THR A 114 -3.21 -24.84 19.78
C THR A 114 -3.20 -26.30 20.20
N ALA A 115 -2.80 -27.20 19.31
CA ALA A 115 -2.72 -28.63 19.61
C ALA A 115 -1.75 -28.91 20.76
N ARG A 116 -1.94 -30.06 21.44
CA ARG A 116 -1.03 -30.50 22.51
C ARG A 116 0.42 -30.49 22.05
N GLY A 117 1.33 -30.21 22.97
CA GLY A 117 2.76 -30.06 22.67
C GLY A 117 3.13 -28.74 21.98
N PHE A 118 2.19 -27.94 21.47
CA PHE A 118 2.48 -26.63 20.88
C PHE A 118 2.15 -25.47 21.82
N GLY A 119 2.88 -24.36 21.66
CA GLY A 119 2.61 -23.10 22.35
C GLY A 119 2.41 -23.27 23.87
N ARG A 120 1.24 -22.83 24.34
CA ARG A 120 0.82 -22.87 25.74
C ARG A 120 0.00 -24.12 26.10
N SER A 121 -0.35 -24.94 25.12
CA SER A 121 -1.03 -26.21 25.38
C SER A 121 -0.08 -27.19 26.05
N GLY A 122 -0.61 -28.01 26.95
CA GLY A 122 0.16 -29.05 27.64
C GLY A 122 0.48 -30.25 26.75
N GLY A 123 1.07 -31.29 27.34
CA GLY A 123 1.28 -32.58 26.69
C GLY A 123 2.42 -32.60 25.67
N GLU A 124 2.50 -33.71 24.93
CA GLU A 124 3.52 -33.99 23.92
C GLU A 124 2.86 -34.15 22.53
N ILE A 125 3.65 -34.01 21.47
CA ILE A 125 3.19 -34.15 20.08
C ILE A 125 3.19 -35.65 19.70
N HIS A 126 2.04 -36.16 19.23
CA HIS A 126 1.83 -37.58 18.90
C HIS A 126 1.47 -37.84 17.41
N LEU A 127 1.62 -36.85 16.53
CA LEU A 127 1.39 -36.96 15.08
C LEU A 127 -0.05 -37.36 14.73
N ASP A 128 -1.04 -36.55 15.08
CA ASP A 128 -2.47 -36.81 14.89
C ASP A 128 -2.89 -38.21 15.37
N SER A 129 -2.32 -38.63 16.51
CA SER A 129 -2.62 -39.95 17.04
C SER A 129 -4.10 -40.05 17.41
N PRO A 130 -4.79 -41.14 16.99
CA PRO A 130 -6.16 -41.43 17.42
C PRO A 130 -6.37 -41.41 18.94
N ASP A 131 -5.33 -41.78 19.68
CA ASP A 131 -5.38 -41.91 21.14
C ASP A 131 -5.13 -40.56 21.86
N TYR A 132 -4.64 -39.55 21.15
CA TYR A 132 -4.21 -38.27 21.71
C TYR A 132 -4.84 -37.08 20.99
N GLU A 133 -4.22 -36.52 19.93
CA GLU A 133 -4.71 -35.27 19.32
C GLU A 133 -6.11 -35.40 18.71
N VAL A 134 -6.44 -36.54 18.12
CA VAL A 134 -7.80 -36.79 17.61
C VAL A 134 -8.79 -36.86 18.78
N LYS A 135 -8.39 -37.48 19.90
CA LYS A 135 -9.18 -37.56 21.13
C LYS A 135 -9.41 -36.16 21.74
N ASP A 136 -8.40 -35.30 21.73
CA ASP A 136 -8.52 -33.90 22.14
C ASP A 136 -9.60 -33.20 21.33
N ALA A 137 -9.58 -33.37 20.00
CA ALA A 137 -10.56 -32.77 19.12
C ALA A 137 -11.98 -33.31 19.38
N GLN A 138 -12.15 -34.61 19.67
CA GLN A 138 -13.45 -35.15 20.13
C GLN A 138 -13.96 -34.45 21.40
N ARG A 139 -13.07 -34.08 22.33
CA ARG A 139 -13.46 -33.35 23.55
C ARG A 139 -13.78 -31.88 23.28
N LEU A 140 -13.15 -31.28 22.28
CA LEU A 140 -13.53 -29.95 21.82
C LEU A 140 -14.92 -29.96 21.16
N LEU A 141 -15.32 -31.05 20.49
CA LEU A 141 -16.71 -31.24 20.06
C LEU A 141 -17.67 -31.33 21.25
N ASP A 142 -17.31 -32.09 22.31
CA ASP A 142 -18.10 -32.14 23.55
C ASP A 142 -18.27 -30.73 24.16
N TRP A 143 -17.19 -29.93 24.16
CA TRP A 143 -17.21 -28.55 24.65
C TRP A 143 -18.08 -27.63 23.78
N LEU A 144 -17.99 -27.74 22.45
CA LEU A 144 -18.83 -26.98 21.51
C LEU A 144 -20.32 -27.28 21.72
N ALA A 145 -20.68 -28.55 21.88
CA ALA A 145 -22.06 -28.97 22.13
C ALA A 145 -22.64 -28.43 23.44
N ALA A 146 -21.78 -28.12 24.42
CA ALA A 146 -22.18 -27.53 25.69
C ALA A 146 -22.36 -26.00 25.63
N GLN A 147 -21.90 -25.33 24.56
CA GLN A 147 -22.04 -23.88 24.46
C GLN A 147 -23.47 -23.46 24.15
N PRO A 148 -24.05 -22.49 24.89
CA PRO A 148 -25.44 -22.08 24.72
C PRO A 148 -25.71 -21.42 23.36
N SER A 149 -24.68 -20.82 22.74
CA SER A 149 -24.76 -20.16 21.44
C SER A 149 -24.54 -21.11 20.25
N VAL A 150 -24.13 -22.36 20.49
CA VAL A 150 -23.85 -23.34 19.42
C VAL A 150 -25.09 -24.18 19.12
N ARG A 151 -25.40 -24.33 17.82
CA ARG A 151 -26.47 -25.18 17.31
C ARG A 151 -26.09 -26.65 17.49
N THR A 152 -27.04 -27.46 17.92
CA THR A 152 -26.85 -28.88 18.17
C THR A 152 -27.96 -29.67 17.45
N ASP A 153 -27.59 -30.75 16.77
CA ASP A 153 -28.55 -31.63 16.09
C ASP A 153 -29.19 -32.63 17.06
N ALA A 154 -28.46 -33.01 18.11
CA ALA A 154 -28.94 -33.78 19.25
C ALA A 154 -28.18 -33.40 20.54
N ALA A 155 -28.58 -33.95 21.69
CA ALA A 155 -27.89 -33.70 22.95
C ALA A 155 -26.43 -34.20 22.88
N GLY A 156 -25.46 -33.30 23.03
CA GLY A 156 -24.02 -33.62 22.90
C GLY A 156 -23.52 -33.71 21.46
N ASP A 157 -24.34 -33.34 20.48
CA ASP A 157 -24.04 -33.41 19.05
C ASP A 157 -24.09 -32.01 18.43
N PRO A 158 -22.95 -31.31 18.33
CA PRO A 158 -22.90 -29.96 17.79
C PRO A 158 -23.00 -30.00 16.26
N ARG A 159 -23.75 -29.07 15.67
CA ARG A 159 -23.70 -28.87 14.23
C ARG A 159 -22.34 -28.26 13.86
N VAL A 160 -21.44 -29.04 13.28
CA VAL A 160 -20.02 -28.68 13.19
C VAL A 160 -19.35 -29.11 11.89
N GLY A 161 -18.64 -28.17 11.26
CA GLY A 161 -17.64 -28.45 10.23
C GLY A 161 -16.23 -28.49 10.80
N VAL A 162 -15.32 -29.25 10.19
CA VAL A 162 -13.89 -29.25 10.56
C VAL A 162 -13.04 -28.83 9.38
N VAL A 163 -12.22 -27.80 9.57
CA VAL A 163 -11.36 -27.22 8.52
C VAL A 163 -9.92 -27.20 9.02
N GLY A 164 -8.97 -27.48 8.15
CA GLY A 164 -7.56 -27.37 8.50
C GLY A 164 -6.62 -27.70 7.35
N GLY A 165 -5.47 -27.04 7.34
CA GLY A 165 -4.38 -27.31 6.40
C GLY A 165 -3.29 -28.18 7.01
N SER A 166 -2.58 -28.97 6.19
CA SER A 166 -1.41 -29.74 6.61
C SER A 166 -1.78 -30.70 7.76
N TYR A 167 -1.15 -30.55 8.92
CA TYR A 167 -1.50 -31.24 10.17
C TYR A 167 -2.99 -31.15 10.51
N GLY A 168 -3.55 -29.95 10.53
CA GLY A 168 -4.99 -29.75 10.79
C GLY A 168 -5.90 -30.43 9.77
N GLY A 169 -5.44 -30.62 8.53
CA GLY A 169 -6.18 -31.34 7.49
C GLY A 169 -6.23 -32.86 7.74
N ALA A 170 -5.12 -33.44 8.21
CA ALA A 170 -5.09 -34.85 8.57
C ALA A 170 -5.90 -35.09 9.84
N LEU A 171 -5.81 -34.20 10.83
CA LEU A 171 -6.69 -34.21 11.99
C LEU A 171 -8.18 -34.18 11.57
N ALA A 172 -8.57 -33.33 10.61
CA ALA A 172 -9.95 -33.27 10.14
C ALA A 172 -10.42 -34.62 9.53
N LEU A 173 -9.58 -35.25 8.70
CA LEU A 173 -9.85 -36.57 8.13
C LEU A 173 -9.93 -37.65 9.23
N MET A 174 -8.98 -37.64 10.17
CA MET A 174 -8.89 -38.61 11.25
C MET A 174 -10.10 -38.50 12.19
N LEU A 175 -10.45 -37.28 12.60
CA LEU A 175 -11.60 -36.99 13.47
C LEU A 175 -12.91 -37.44 12.83
N ALA A 176 -13.16 -37.08 11.56
CA ALA A 176 -14.38 -37.51 10.85
C ALA A 176 -14.47 -39.03 10.65
N GLY A 177 -13.33 -39.72 10.64
CA GLY A 177 -13.27 -41.18 10.58
C GLY A 177 -13.58 -41.88 11.92
N VAL A 178 -13.45 -41.18 13.05
CA VAL A 178 -13.67 -41.75 14.40
C VAL A 178 -14.86 -41.15 15.15
N ASP A 179 -15.35 -39.98 14.74
CA ASP A 179 -16.47 -39.27 15.35
C ASP A 179 -17.50 -38.85 14.29
N GLN A 180 -18.69 -39.45 14.35
CA GLN A 180 -19.73 -39.27 13.33
C GLN A 180 -20.56 -37.99 13.54
N ARG A 181 -20.25 -37.19 14.56
CA ARG A 181 -20.87 -35.88 14.81
C ARG A 181 -20.37 -34.78 13.85
N VAL A 182 -19.28 -35.05 13.10
CA VAL A 182 -18.76 -34.09 12.13
C VAL A 182 -19.65 -34.06 10.89
N ASP A 183 -20.26 -32.92 10.61
CA ASP A 183 -21.20 -32.76 9.49
C ASP A 183 -20.49 -32.63 8.13
N ALA A 184 -19.32 -31.99 8.09
CA ALA A 184 -18.55 -31.76 6.87
C ALA A 184 -17.08 -31.48 7.18
N ILE A 185 -16.19 -31.82 6.25
CA ILE A 185 -14.76 -31.51 6.40
C ILE A 185 -14.16 -30.84 5.17
N VAL A 186 -13.19 -29.94 5.44
CA VAL A 186 -12.35 -29.29 4.42
C VAL A 186 -10.87 -29.47 4.78
N PRO A 187 -10.28 -30.63 4.47
CA PRO A 187 -8.84 -30.85 4.58
C PRO A 187 -8.08 -30.17 3.42
N LEU A 188 -7.06 -29.37 3.75
CA LEU A 188 -6.17 -28.71 2.80
C LEU A 188 -4.74 -29.25 2.90
N ILE A 189 -4.03 -29.36 1.77
CA ILE A 189 -2.57 -29.63 1.67
C ILE A 189 -2.08 -30.70 2.65
N THR A 190 -2.73 -31.86 2.72
CA THR A 190 -2.48 -32.85 3.79
C THR A 190 -2.09 -34.23 3.23
N TRP A 191 -1.67 -35.13 4.12
CA TRP A 191 -1.30 -36.50 3.77
C TRP A 191 -2.50 -37.45 3.76
N ASN A 192 -2.32 -38.56 3.05
CA ASN A 192 -3.09 -39.78 3.21
C ASN A 192 -2.35 -40.77 4.13
N ASN A 193 -1.05 -40.93 3.90
CA ASN A 193 -0.23 -41.89 4.63
C ASN A 193 1.19 -41.35 4.89
N LEU A 194 1.57 -41.26 6.18
CA LEU A 194 2.88 -40.75 6.58
C LEU A 194 4.03 -41.67 6.14
N THR A 195 3.79 -42.98 6.02
CA THR A 195 4.80 -43.90 5.48
C THR A 195 5.13 -43.57 4.03
N THR A 196 4.12 -43.34 3.17
CA THR A 196 4.38 -42.95 1.76
C THR A 196 4.84 -41.50 1.63
N SER A 197 4.42 -40.62 2.54
CA SER A 197 4.84 -39.22 2.57
C SER A 197 6.32 -39.06 2.97
N PHE A 198 6.79 -39.80 3.98
CA PHE A 198 8.20 -39.78 4.41
C PHE A 198 9.10 -40.76 3.62
N PHE A 199 8.55 -41.83 3.07
CA PHE A 199 9.27 -42.82 2.25
C PHE A 199 8.62 -43.02 0.88
N PRO A 200 8.51 -41.98 0.04
CA PRO A 200 8.04 -42.14 -1.33
C PRO A 200 8.90 -43.19 -2.04
N SER A 201 8.24 -44.27 -2.49
CA SER A 201 8.85 -45.47 -3.08
C SER A 201 10.09 -45.99 -2.32
N GLY A 202 10.04 -45.95 -0.98
CA GLY A 202 11.06 -46.51 -0.10
C GLY A 202 12.29 -45.63 0.12
N VAL A 203 12.26 -44.35 -0.27
CA VAL A 203 13.38 -43.40 -0.09
C VAL A 203 13.03 -42.35 0.95
N PHE A 204 13.83 -42.25 2.02
CA PHE A 204 13.56 -41.32 3.11
C PHE A 204 13.72 -39.84 2.72
N LYS A 205 12.67 -39.04 2.92
CA LYS A 205 12.59 -37.59 2.67
C LYS A 205 13.22 -36.81 3.84
N LYS A 206 14.55 -36.88 3.95
CA LYS A 206 15.30 -36.39 5.12
C LYS A 206 15.14 -34.89 5.40
N SER A 207 15.04 -34.03 4.40
CA SER A 207 15.02 -32.57 4.62
C SER A 207 13.69 -32.11 5.23
N TRP A 208 12.57 -32.59 4.71
CA TRP A 208 11.26 -32.30 5.29
C TRP A 208 11.09 -32.92 6.68
N ALA A 209 11.53 -34.17 6.85
CA ALA A 209 11.53 -34.78 8.18
C ALA A 209 12.40 -33.98 9.17
N GLY A 210 13.60 -33.57 8.76
CA GLY A 210 14.48 -32.75 9.60
C GLY A 210 13.87 -31.41 9.99
N LEU A 211 13.21 -30.71 9.07
CA LEU A 211 12.51 -29.46 9.35
C LEU A 211 11.33 -29.68 10.31
N PHE A 212 10.52 -30.69 10.03
CA PHE A 212 9.36 -31.06 10.83
C PHE A 212 9.77 -31.37 12.28
N PHE A 213 10.72 -32.30 12.47
CA PHE A 213 11.18 -32.71 13.80
C PHE A 213 12.09 -31.67 14.48
N GLY A 214 12.75 -30.80 13.72
CA GLY A 214 13.57 -29.71 14.26
C GLY A 214 12.77 -28.49 14.73
N SER A 215 11.56 -28.28 14.19
CA SER A 215 10.74 -27.09 14.49
C SER A 215 10.07 -27.10 15.87
N SER A 216 10.00 -28.24 16.56
CA SER A 216 9.36 -28.39 17.87
C SER A 216 10.30 -28.14 19.06
N SER A 217 11.27 -27.23 18.91
CA SER A 217 12.23 -26.92 19.98
C SER A 217 11.53 -26.33 21.21
N GLY A 218 11.87 -26.80 22.42
CA GLY A 218 11.31 -26.25 23.66
C GLY A 218 10.69 -27.26 24.63
N GLY A 219 11.12 -28.52 24.59
CA GLY A 219 10.87 -29.51 25.65
C GLY A 219 12.13 -29.83 26.45
N SER A 220 12.00 -30.68 27.47
CA SER A 220 13.11 -31.05 28.37
C SER A 220 14.18 -31.91 27.70
N ASP A 221 13.81 -32.63 26.62
CA ASP A 221 14.75 -33.41 25.83
C ASP A 221 15.29 -32.56 24.67
N PRO A 222 16.60 -32.25 24.63
CA PRO A 222 17.18 -31.44 23.56
C PRO A 222 17.22 -32.16 22.19
N ALA A 223 17.09 -33.50 22.16
CA ALA A 223 17.02 -34.28 20.93
C ALA A 223 15.60 -34.41 20.39
N CYS A 224 14.61 -34.46 21.30
CA CYS A 224 13.21 -34.76 20.97
C CYS A 224 12.26 -33.56 21.10
N GLY A 225 12.71 -32.44 21.67
CA GLY A 225 11.86 -31.28 21.91
C GLY A 225 10.60 -31.67 22.69
N ARG A 226 9.43 -31.37 22.11
CA ARG A 226 8.11 -31.68 22.68
C ARG A 226 7.42 -32.91 22.04
N PHE A 227 8.13 -33.69 21.24
CA PHE A 227 7.57 -34.94 20.71
C PHE A 227 7.48 -36.02 21.79
N ALA A 228 6.47 -36.88 21.66
CA ALA A 228 6.38 -38.09 22.44
C ALA A 228 7.59 -39.01 22.19
N ALA A 229 7.98 -39.77 23.21
CA ALA A 229 9.21 -40.57 23.16
C ALA A 229 9.24 -41.60 22.02
N ASP A 230 8.09 -42.22 21.70
CA ASP A 230 7.95 -43.19 20.62
C ASP A 230 8.06 -42.54 19.23
N VAL A 231 7.45 -41.36 19.07
CA VAL A 231 7.56 -40.52 17.87
C VAL A 231 9.00 -40.06 17.65
N CYS A 232 9.68 -39.62 18.71
CA CYS A 232 11.08 -39.24 18.61
C CYS A 232 11.99 -40.42 18.25
N ALA A 233 11.80 -41.58 18.89
CA ALA A 233 12.57 -42.78 18.59
C ALA A 233 12.38 -43.21 17.13
N ALA A 234 11.15 -43.14 16.61
CA ALA A 234 10.86 -43.37 15.21
C ALA A 234 11.64 -42.41 14.30
N TYR A 235 11.60 -41.10 14.57
CA TYR A 235 12.37 -40.12 13.78
C TYR A 235 13.88 -40.37 13.80
N LEU A 236 14.47 -40.52 14.97
CA LEU A 236 15.92 -40.76 15.11
C LEU A 236 16.35 -42.02 14.38
N LYS A 237 15.51 -43.07 14.40
CA LYS A 237 15.74 -44.29 13.61
C LYS A 237 15.73 -43.98 12.12
N MET A 238 14.66 -43.38 11.60
CA MET A 238 14.52 -43.03 10.18
C MET A 238 15.67 -42.12 9.69
N ALA A 239 16.04 -41.13 10.50
CA ALA A 239 17.11 -40.17 10.19
C ALA A 239 18.50 -40.81 10.14
N THR A 240 18.74 -41.87 10.90
CA THR A 240 20.04 -42.56 10.95
C THR A 240 20.15 -43.71 9.95
N THR A 241 19.08 -44.45 9.69
CA THR A 241 19.09 -45.62 8.81
C THR A 241 18.62 -45.32 7.39
N GLY A 242 17.81 -44.27 7.20
CA GLY A 242 17.08 -44.03 5.95
C GLY A 242 15.95 -45.04 5.69
N GLU A 243 15.60 -45.88 6.67
CA GLU A 243 14.63 -46.96 6.56
C GLU A 243 13.75 -47.04 7.83
N PRO A 244 12.42 -47.20 7.71
CA PRO A 244 11.56 -47.40 8.86
C PRO A 244 11.60 -48.88 9.29
N ASP A 245 11.62 -49.15 10.59
CA ASP A 245 11.38 -50.50 11.11
C ASP A 245 9.88 -50.79 11.26
N ALA A 246 9.53 -52.00 11.72
CA ALA A 246 8.14 -52.42 11.85
C ALA A 246 7.36 -51.55 12.86
N ALA A 247 7.99 -51.14 13.96
CA ALA A 247 7.37 -50.30 14.98
C ALA A 247 7.11 -48.88 14.44
N THR A 248 8.10 -48.31 13.75
CA THR A 248 7.99 -47.00 13.06
C THR A 248 6.88 -47.03 12.02
N THR A 249 6.82 -48.09 11.20
CA THR A 249 5.79 -48.24 10.17
C THR A 249 4.39 -48.33 10.80
N ALA A 250 4.24 -49.09 11.89
CA ALA A 250 2.97 -49.20 12.61
C ALA A 250 2.53 -47.86 13.22
N LEU A 251 3.47 -47.10 13.81
CA LEU A 251 3.21 -45.77 14.36
C LEU A 251 2.72 -44.80 13.26
N LEU A 252 3.47 -44.69 12.17
CA LEU A 252 3.12 -43.81 11.05
C LEU A 252 1.77 -44.19 10.41
N ALA A 253 1.51 -45.49 10.25
CA ALA A 253 0.25 -45.99 9.71
C ALA A 253 -0.95 -45.70 10.64
N LYS A 254 -0.76 -45.77 11.96
CA LYS A 254 -1.79 -45.41 12.95
C LYS A 254 -2.12 -43.91 12.91
N SER A 255 -1.11 -43.09 12.67
CA SER A 255 -1.19 -41.62 12.50
C SER A 255 -1.60 -41.17 11.09
N SER A 256 -2.21 -42.05 10.29
CA SER A 256 -2.50 -41.78 8.88
C SER A 256 -4.01 -41.87 8.58
N PRO A 257 -4.58 -40.87 7.88
CA PRO A 257 -5.97 -40.90 7.38
C PRO A 257 -6.34 -42.17 6.62
N ALA A 258 -5.39 -42.79 5.91
CA ALA A 258 -5.57 -44.06 5.22
C ALA A 258 -6.20 -45.18 6.09
N SER A 259 -6.05 -45.11 7.42
CA SER A 259 -6.61 -46.08 8.36
C SER A 259 -8.10 -45.89 8.68
N VAL A 260 -8.70 -44.77 8.26
CA VAL A 260 -10.09 -44.41 8.61
C VAL A 260 -10.94 -43.89 7.45
N LEU A 261 -10.41 -43.78 6.23
CA LEU A 261 -11.15 -43.18 5.10
C LEU A 261 -12.50 -43.85 4.82
N ASP A 262 -12.60 -45.17 5.03
CA ASP A 262 -13.81 -45.97 4.84
C ASP A 262 -14.93 -45.67 5.87
N LYS A 263 -14.55 -45.05 6.98
CA LYS A 263 -15.44 -44.67 8.09
C LYS A 263 -15.92 -43.22 7.99
N ILE A 264 -15.33 -42.42 7.10
CA ILE A 264 -15.73 -41.02 6.91
C ILE A 264 -17.08 -40.97 6.19
N LYS A 265 -18.10 -40.41 6.88
CA LYS A 265 -19.44 -40.16 6.32
C LYS A 265 -19.70 -38.68 6.05
N ALA A 266 -18.94 -37.79 6.68
CA ALA A 266 -18.97 -36.37 6.41
C ALA A 266 -18.61 -36.09 4.94
N PRO A 267 -19.39 -35.29 4.20
CA PRO A 267 -18.99 -34.79 2.90
C PRO A 267 -17.66 -34.04 2.97
N THR A 268 -16.75 -34.38 2.06
CA THR A 268 -15.35 -33.92 2.08
C THR A 268 -15.03 -33.04 0.88
N LEU A 269 -14.50 -31.84 1.13
CA LEU A 269 -13.82 -31.01 0.14
C LEU A 269 -12.29 -31.10 0.35
N LEU A 270 -11.59 -31.79 -0.54
CA LEU A 270 -10.13 -31.89 -0.56
C LEU A 270 -9.53 -30.76 -1.39
N ILE A 271 -8.70 -29.92 -0.77
CA ILE A 271 -7.96 -28.86 -1.47
C ILE A 271 -6.47 -29.17 -1.41
N GLN A 272 -5.80 -29.32 -2.56
CA GLN A 272 -4.37 -29.71 -2.59
C GLN A 272 -3.53 -28.76 -3.44
N GLY A 273 -2.30 -28.51 -2.99
CA GLY A 273 -1.31 -27.71 -3.71
C GLY A 273 -0.65 -28.47 -4.86
N GLU A 274 -0.59 -27.85 -6.03
CA GLU A 274 0.12 -28.35 -7.21
C GLU A 274 1.65 -28.31 -7.03
N VAL A 275 2.13 -27.50 -6.10
CA VAL A 275 3.55 -27.32 -5.76
C VAL A 275 3.76 -27.71 -4.30
N ASP A 276 3.40 -28.95 -3.95
CA ASP A 276 3.57 -29.52 -2.62
C ASP A 276 4.48 -30.74 -2.68
N THR A 277 5.76 -30.56 -2.33
CA THR A 277 6.75 -31.64 -2.29
C THR A 277 6.70 -32.43 -0.98
N LEU A 278 6.04 -31.90 0.06
CA LEU A 278 5.83 -32.61 1.31
C LEU A 278 4.71 -33.65 1.15
N PHE A 279 3.53 -33.18 0.75
CA PHE A 279 2.33 -33.98 0.48
C PHE A 279 1.89 -33.75 -0.97
N PRO A 280 2.42 -34.52 -1.93
CA PRO A 280 2.08 -34.33 -3.34
C PRO A 280 0.61 -34.63 -3.62
N LEU A 281 0.12 -34.22 -4.79
CA LEU A 281 -1.25 -34.47 -5.26
C LEU A 281 -1.70 -35.93 -5.14
N SER A 282 -0.78 -36.90 -5.12
CA SER A 282 -1.09 -38.31 -4.90
C SER A 282 -1.66 -38.62 -3.53
N GLU A 283 -1.32 -37.85 -2.49
CA GLU A 283 -1.90 -38.00 -1.16
C GLU A 283 -3.38 -37.59 -1.16
N ALA A 284 -3.71 -36.44 -1.78
CA ALA A 284 -5.10 -36.02 -1.95
C ALA A 284 -5.91 -36.97 -2.86
N ASP A 285 -5.29 -37.52 -3.92
CA ASP A 285 -5.91 -38.53 -4.78
C ASP A 285 -6.25 -39.81 -4.01
N ALA A 286 -5.35 -40.29 -3.16
CA ALA A 286 -5.57 -41.46 -2.31
C ALA A 286 -6.69 -41.21 -1.28
N ASN A 287 -6.70 -40.03 -0.64
CA ASN A 287 -7.79 -39.59 0.23
C ASN A 287 -9.13 -39.58 -0.51
N ALA A 288 -9.18 -38.95 -1.69
CA ALA A 288 -10.40 -38.83 -2.48
C ALA A 288 -10.97 -40.20 -2.86
N LYS A 289 -10.11 -41.10 -3.37
CA LYS A 289 -10.50 -42.47 -3.75
C LYS A 289 -10.98 -43.29 -2.57
N GLY A 290 -10.27 -43.25 -1.43
CA GLY A 290 -10.62 -44.04 -0.26
C GLY A 290 -11.96 -43.63 0.36
N ILE A 291 -12.25 -42.32 0.43
CA ILE A 291 -13.53 -41.81 0.94
C ILE A 291 -14.66 -42.12 -0.04
N ALA A 292 -14.47 -41.81 -1.33
CA ALA A 292 -15.48 -42.01 -2.36
C ALA A 292 -15.84 -43.49 -2.56
N ALA A 293 -14.92 -44.42 -2.27
CA ALA A 293 -15.17 -45.87 -2.35
C ALA A 293 -16.33 -46.34 -1.46
N THR A 294 -16.71 -45.56 -0.44
CA THR A 294 -17.84 -45.89 0.45
C THR A 294 -19.13 -45.13 0.13
N GLY A 295 -19.17 -44.40 -1.00
CA GLY A 295 -20.31 -43.61 -1.44
C GLY A 295 -20.41 -42.23 -0.80
N THR A 296 -19.45 -41.85 0.05
CA THR A 296 -19.37 -40.51 0.65
C THR A 296 -19.06 -39.46 -0.42
N THR A 297 -19.70 -38.30 -0.34
CA THR A 297 -19.52 -37.22 -1.31
C THR A 297 -18.13 -36.61 -1.15
N VAL A 298 -17.37 -36.56 -2.24
CA VAL A 298 -16.03 -35.97 -2.29
C VAL A 298 -15.93 -34.98 -3.43
N ARG A 299 -15.41 -33.79 -3.14
CA ARG A 299 -14.98 -32.81 -4.13
C ARG A 299 -13.49 -32.56 -4.01
N VAL A 300 -12.80 -32.44 -5.14
CA VAL A 300 -11.35 -32.17 -5.18
C VAL A 300 -11.10 -30.83 -5.87
N ALA A 301 -10.23 -30.02 -5.29
CA ALA A 301 -9.73 -28.79 -5.89
C ALA A 301 -8.20 -28.74 -5.80
N TRP A 302 -7.53 -28.46 -6.90
CA TRP A 302 -6.10 -28.16 -6.92
C TRP A 302 -5.87 -26.66 -7.06
N PHE A 303 -4.81 -26.14 -6.45
CA PHE A 303 -4.39 -24.75 -6.57
C PHE A 303 -2.87 -24.66 -6.72
N THR A 304 -2.36 -23.56 -7.24
CA THR A 304 -0.95 -23.42 -7.65
C THR A 304 0.07 -23.33 -6.50
N GLY A 305 -0.38 -23.31 -5.24
CA GLY A 305 0.47 -23.27 -4.05
C GLY A 305 0.75 -24.65 -3.47
N GLY A 306 0.95 -24.71 -2.15
CA GLY A 306 1.36 -25.89 -1.38
C GLY A 306 2.38 -25.53 -0.29
N HIS A 307 2.94 -26.52 0.41
CA HIS A 307 3.99 -26.27 1.41
C HIS A 307 5.23 -25.56 0.85
N ASP A 308 5.51 -25.73 -0.44
CA ASP A 308 6.63 -25.09 -1.12
C ASP A 308 6.23 -23.78 -1.83
N GLY A 309 4.95 -23.63 -2.19
CA GLY A 309 4.41 -22.50 -2.97
C GLY A 309 3.62 -21.48 -2.15
N GLY A 310 3.44 -21.70 -0.86
CA GLY A 310 2.56 -20.91 0.02
C GLY A 310 1.08 -21.02 -0.40
N ASP A 311 0.31 -19.97 -0.12
CA ASP A 311 -1.13 -19.93 -0.41
C ASP A 311 -1.45 -19.71 -1.90
N GLY A 312 -0.42 -19.60 -2.75
CA GLY A 312 -0.56 -19.26 -4.16
C GLY A 312 -1.03 -17.81 -4.38
N PRO A 313 -1.30 -17.42 -5.64
CA PRO A 313 -1.80 -16.08 -5.96
C PRO A 313 -3.16 -15.79 -5.34
N GLN A 314 -3.48 -14.51 -5.12
CA GLN A 314 -4.76 -14.08 -4.54
C GLN A 314 -5.98 -14.68 -5.26
N THR A 315 -5.92 -14.87 -6.58
CA THR A 315 -7.00 -15.49 -7.34
C THR A 315 -7.26 -16.96 -6.98
N ASP A 316 -6.24 -17.68 -6.55
CA ASP A 316 -6.39 -19.04 -6.02
C ASP A 316 -6.94 -19.02 -4.59
N GLN A 317 -6.43 -18.13 -3.74
CA GLN A 317 -6.93 -17.95 -2.37
C GLN A 317 -8.42 -17.59 -2.35
N ASP A 318 -8.83 -16.60 -3.14
CA ASP A 318 -10.24 -16.21 -3.28
C ASP A 318 -11.11 -17.40 -3.70
N ARG A 319 -10.60 -18.25 -4.60
CA ARG A 319 -11.31 -19.44 -5.09
C ARG A 319 -11.39 -20.52 -4.03
N THR A 320 -10.28 -20.87 -3.36
CA THR A 320 -10.29 -21.90 -2.31
C THR A 320 -11.16 -21.46 -1.14
N HIS A 321 -11.12 -20.19 -0.72
CA HIS A 321 -12.01 -19.63 0.30
C HIS A 321 -13.48 -19.68 -0.13
N ALA A 322 -13.79 -19.33 -1.37
CA ALA A 322 -15.16 -19.45 -1.89
C ALA A 322 -15.66 -20.89 -1.90
N LEU A 323 -14.81 -21.86 -2.26
CA LEU A 323 -15.15 -23.29 -2.24
C LEU A 323 -15.38 -23.80 -0.83
N THR A 324 -14.47 -23.51 0.11
CA THR A 324 -14.61 -23.84 1.53
C THR A 324 -15.93 -23.32 2.08
N ALA A 325 -16.22 -22.06 1.79
CA ALA A 325 -17.39 -21.44 2.37
C ALA A 325 -18.70 -21.90 1.72
N GLN A 326 -18.73 -22.15 0.40
CA GLN A 326 -19.86 -22.83 -0.25
C GLN A 326 -20.11 -24.21 0.37
N TRP A 327 -19.03 -24.96 0.68
CA TRP A 327 -19.12 -26.29 1.27
C TRP A 327 -19.73 -26.25 2.66
N LEU A 328 -19.23 -25.35 3.52
CA LEU A 328 -19.71 -25.16 4.88
C LEU A 328 -21.15 -24.63 4.91
N ASP A 329 -21.49 -23.67 4.04
CA ASP A 329 -22.84 -23.09 3.99
C ASP A 329 -23.86 -24.20 3.69
N HIS A 330 -23.57 -25.05 2.70
CA HIS A 330 -24.48 -26.11 2.31
C HIS A 330 -24.57 -27.24 3.35
N TYR A 331 -23.45 -27.85 3.72
CA TYR A 331 -23.46 -29.06 4.54
C TYR A 331 -23.57 -28.78 6.04
N VAL A 332 -23.02 -27.68 6.53
CA VAL A 332 -23.05 -27.36 7.97
C VAL A 332 -24.19 -26.39 8.29
N LYS A 333 -24.32 -25.28 7.57
CA LYS A 333 -25.37 -24.28 7.87
C LYS A 333 -26.75 -24.74 7.40
N GLY A 334 -26.81 -25.47 6.28
CA GLY A 334 -28.05 -25.88 5.61
C GLY A 334 -28.59 -24.79 4.67
N GLU A 335 -27.73 -23.88 4.24
CA GLU A 335 -28.04 -22.73 3.40
C GLU A 335 -27.28 -22.81 2.06
N GLY A 336 -27.71 -22.03 1.07
CA GLY A 336 -27.01 -21.95 -0.21
C GLY A 336 -27.24 -23.14 -1.14
N ALA A 337 -26.73 -23.01 -2.37
CA ALA A 337 -26.88 -24.03 -3.40
C ALA A 337 -25.98 -25.24 -3.13
N ALA A 338 -26.46 -26.43 -3.49
CA ALA A 338 -25.67 -27.64 -3.44
C ALA A 338 -24.36 -27.46 -4.24
N PRO A 339 -23.18 -27.71 -3.64
CA PRO A 339 -21.91 -27.63 -4.33
C PRO A 339 -21.88 -28.61 -5.52
N SER A 340 -21.28 -28.22 -6.63
CA SER A 340 -21.05 -29.14 -7.74
C SER A 340 -20.02 -30.22 -7.36
N ASN A 341 -20.15 -31.42 -7.91
CA ASN A 341 -19.14 -32.48 -7.80
C ASN A 341 -17.96 -32.26 -8.79
N SER A 342 -17.87 -31.08 -9.39
CA SER A 342 -16.85 -30.73 -10.36
C SER A 342 -15.47 -30.66 -9.71
N PHE A 343 -14.50 -31.25 -10.38
CA PHE A 343 -13.09 -31.03 -10.08
C PHE A 343 -12.65 -29.67 -10.60
N THR A 344 -11.84 -28.95 -9.83
CA THR A 344 -11.28 -27.66 -10.27
C THR A 344 -9.78 -27.62 -10.04
N TYR A 345 -9.03 -27.00 -10.94
CA TYR A 345 -7.59 -26.80 -10.82
C TYR A 345 -7.20 -25.45 -11.38
N SER A 346 -6.00 -24.97 -11.07
CA SER A 346 -5.52 -23.67 -11.54
C SER A 346 -4.33 -23.81 -12.46
N ARG A 347 -4.07 -22.79 -13.28
CA ARG A 347 -2.83 -22.68 -14.05
C ARG A 347 -2.31 -21.26 -13.95
N VAL A 348 -1.00 -21.12 -13.76
CA VAL A 348 -0.34 -19.80 -13.85
C VAL A 348 -0.49 -19.26 -15.27
N ALA A 349 -1.15 -18.13 -15.41
CA ALA A 349 -1.51 -17.51 -16.68
C ALA A 349 -0.58 -16.36 -17.08
N GLY A 350 0.10 -15.73 -16.10
CA GLY A 350 1.03 -14.61 -16.34
C GLY A 350 1.22 -13.73 -15.11
N PHE A 351 1.72 -12.50 -15.32
CA PHE A 351 1.97 -11.50 -14.28
C PHE A 351 1.00 -10.31 -14.40
N SER A 352 0.40 -9.87 -13.28
CA SER A 352 -0.47 -8.68 -13.21
C SER A 352 0.28 -7.50 -12.61
N ALA A 353 0.35 -6.40 -13.36
CA ALA A 353 0.93 -5.14 -12.90
C ALA A 353 0.08 -4.45 -11.81
N LEU A 354 -1.22 -4.77 -11.72
CA LEU A 354 -2.13 -4.19 -10.73
C LEU A 354 -2.01 -4.88 -9.37
N ASP A 355 -1.84 -6.21 -9.37
CA ASP A 355 -1.84 -7.03 -8.15
C ASP A 355 -0.41 -7.34 -7.63
N ARG A 356 0.62 -6.78 -8.30
CA ARG A 356 2.05 -7.03 -8.00
C ARG A 356 2.39 -8.53 -7.84
N GLY A 357 1.83 -9.39 -8.69
CA GLY A 357 1.98 -10.84 -8.56
C GLY A 357 1.56 -11.66 -9.79
N LEU A 358 1.77 -12.97 -9.71
CA LEU A 358 1.27 -13.94 -10.70
C LEU A 358 -0.26 -13.99 -10.67
N VAL A 359 -0.89 -14.29 -11.80
CA VAL A 359 -2.34 -14.52 -11.91
C VAL A 359 -2.58 -15.93 -12.40
N THR A 360 -3.60 -16.58 -11.83
CA THR A 360 -4.02 -17.92 -12.25
C THR A 360 -5.35 -17.89 -13.01
N ASN A 361 -5.48 -18.80 -13.97
CA ASN A 361 -6.76 -19.15 -14.57
C ASN A 361 -7.26 -20.45 -13.93
N GLY A 362 -8.48 -20.44 -13.41
CA GLY A 362 -9.15 -21.64 -12.92
C GLY A 362 -9.76 -22.43 -14.06
N TYR A 363 -9.80 -23.75 -13.94
CA TYR A 363 -10.42 -24.69 -14.87
C TYR A 363 -11.30 -25.66 -14.09
N SER A 364 -12.36 -26.15 -14.74
CA SER A 364 -13.25 -27.16 -14.17
C SER A 364 -13.47 -28.34 -15.10
N ASP A 365 -13.61 -29.52 -14.51
CA ASP A 365 -14.12 -30.73 -15.14
C ASP A 365 -15.35 -31.21 -14.36
N PRO A 366 -16.41 -31.73 -15.02
CA PRO A 366 -17.59 -32.25 -14.33
C PRO A 366 -17.32 -33.31 -13.25
N SER A 367 -16.21 -34.03 -13.35
CA SER A 367 -15.84 -35.10 -12.41
C SER A 367 -14.34 -35.09 -12.09
N TYR A 368 -13.95 -35.62 -10.94
CA TYR A 368 -12.54 -35.78 -10.62
C TYR A 368 -11.91 -36.94 -11.42
N PRO A 369 -10.98 -36.68 -12.35
CA PRO A 369 -10.41 -37.74 -13.21
C PRO A 369 -9.31 -38.56 -12.51
N GLY A 370 -8.94 -38.18 -11.28
CA GLY A 370 -7.75 -38.71 -10.62
C GLY A 370 -6.45 -38.32 -11.34
N LEU A 371 -5.34 -38.93 -10.92
CA LEU A 371 -4.02 -38.65 -11.52
C LEU A 371 -3.84 -39.22 -12.94
N ALA A 372 -4.79 -40.01 -13.45
CA ALA A 372 -4.74 -40.53 -14.81
C ALA A 372 -5.21 -39.52 -15.86
N GLY A 373 -5.83 -38.42 -15.43
CA GLY A 373 -6.43 -37.42 -16.31
C GLY A 373 -7.67 -37.97 -17.05
N THR A 374 -8.24 -37.15 -17.94
CA THR A 374 -9.36 -37.56 -18.81
C THR A 374 -8.88 -38.25 -20.09
N GLY A 375 -7.56 -38.23 -20.33
CA GLY A 375 -6.88 -38.85 -21.45
C GLY A 375 -5.38 -38.88 -21.21
N SER A 376 -4.60 -39.32 -22.19
CA SER A 376 -3.14 -39.31 -22.11
C SER A 376 -2.50 -39.09 -23.47
N THR A 377 -1.27 -38.58 -23.45
CA THR A 377 -0.41 -38.43 -24.63
C THR A 377 0.87 -39.23 -24.42
N SER A 378 1.30 -39.96 -25.45
CA SER A 378 2.58 -40.67 -25.46
C SER A 378 3.64 -39.81 -26.15
N LEU A 379 4.73 -39.53 -25.44
CA LEU A 379 5.87 -38.78 -25.94
C LEU A 379 7.04 -39.73 -26.16
N SER A 380 7.63 -39.68 -27.35
CA SER A 380 8.79 -40.50 -27.68
C SER A 380 10.07 -39.85 -27.20
N VAL A 381 10.78 -40.50 -26.27
CA VAL A 381 12.10 -40.07 -25.78
C VAL A 381 13.20 -40.99 -26.30
N THR A 382 14.39 -40.44 -26.54
CA THR A 382 15.53 -41.19 -27.09
C THR A 382 16.80 -40.89 -26.29
N GLY A 383 17.72 -41.87 -26.29
CA GLY A 383 19.04 -41.74 -25.67
C GLY A 383 19.67 -43.13 -25.47
N ALA A 384 21.00 -43.20 -25.59
CA ALA A 384 21.74 -44.42 -25.29
C ALA A 384 21.74 -44.69 -23.77
N ALA A 385 22.01 -45.94 -23.38
CA ALA A 385 22.22 -46.29 -21.99
C ALA A 385 23.45 -45.53 -21.43
N GLN A 386 23.29 -44.91 -20.26
CA GLN A 386 24.30 -44.03 -19.66
C GLN A 386 24.76 -44.59 -18.31
N ARG A 387 26.06 -44.43 -18.02
CA ARG A 387 26.64 -44.76 -16.72
C ARG A 387 26.65 -43.52 -15.84
N ILE A 388 26.12 -43.64 -14.62
CA ILE A 388 25.95 -42.53 -13.68
C ILE A 388 26.49 -42.92 -12.31
N ALA A 389 27.25 -42.03 -11.69
CA ALA A 389 27.91 -42.27 -10.41
C ALA A 389 27.05 -41.79 -9.25
N ALA A 390 26.73 -42.69 -8.32
CA ALA A 390 26.15 -42.39 -7.01
C ALA A 390 27.27 -42.15 -5.99
N PRO A 391 27.53 -40.89 -5.59
CA PRO A 391 28.57 -40.59 -4.62
C PRO A 391 28.16 -41.01 -3.19
N PRO A 392 29.13 -41.19 -2.27
CA PRO A 392 28.85 -41.52 -0.88
C PRO A 392 27.90 -40.52 -0.22
N ASN A 393 26.80 -40.99 0.35
CA ASN A 393 25.77 -40.16 1.00
C ASN A 393 25.20 -39.08 0.08
N GLY A 394 25.33 -39.27 -1.25
CA GLY A 394 24.86 -38.31 -2.23
C GLY A 394 25.67 -37.02 -2.24
N ASN A 395 26.89 -36.96 -1.69
CA ASN A 395 27.68 -35.72 -1.62
C ASN A 395 28.79 -35.68 -2.69
N PRO A 396 28.80 -34.68 -3.59
CA PRO A 396 27.85 -33.55 -3.71
C PRO A 396 26.50 -33.99 -4.29
N ALA A 397 25.41 -33.33 -3.86
CA ALA A 397 24.03 -33.63 -4.24
C ALA A 397 23.45 -32.60 -5.20
N GLY A 398 22.56 -33.03 -6.10
CA GLY A 398 21.70 -32.11 -6.85
C GLY A 398 20.66 -31.42 -5.94
N LEU A 399 20.11 -30.30 -6.39
CA LEU A 399 19.10 -29.53 -5.64
C LEU A 399 17.82 -29.35 -6.46
N SER A 400 16.81 -30.21 -6.25
CA SER A 400 15.53 -30.10 -6.97
C SER A 400 14.53 -29.17 -6.30
N SER A 401 14.55 -29.11 -4.96
CA SER A 401 13.67 -28.26 -4.16
C SER A 401 14.34 -27.89 -2.84
N LEU A 402 13.87 -26.79 -2.23
CA LEU A 402 14.16 -26.43 -0.85
C LEU A 402 12.83 -26.27 -0.11
N PRO A 403 12.66 -26.94 1.04
CA PRO A 403 11.45 -26.81 1.86
C PRO A 403 11.10 -25.34 2.11
N GLY A 404 9.86 -24.96 1.82
CA GLY A 404 9.31 -23.62 2.09
C GLY A 404 9.77 -22.50 1.16
N VAL A 405 10.66 -22.76 0.20
CA VAL A 405 11.12 -21.76 -0.80
C VAL A 405 10.69 -22.13 -2.23
N GLY A 406 10.23 -23.37 -2.41
CA GLY A 406 9.74 -23.92 -3.67
C GLY A 406 10.65 -23.74 -4.87
N GLY A 407 10.08 -23.90 -6.06
CA GLY A 407 10.83 -23.83 -7.32
C GLY A 407 11.39 -22.43 -7.65
N GLN A 408 11.09 -21.39 -6.86
CA GLN A 408 11.52 -20.02 -7.15
C GLN A 408 13.06 -19.87 -7.11
N LEU A 409 13.76 -20.68 -6.33
CA LEU A 409 15.21 -20.67 -6.30
C LEU A 409 15.84 -21.21 -7.61
N SER A 410 15.18 -22.17 -8.27
CA SER A 410 15.65 -22.70 -9.57
C SER A 410 15.62 -21.63 -10.67
N SER A 411 14.65 -20.70 -10.62
CA SER A 411 14.54 -19.56 -11.53
C SER A 411 15.57 -18.44 -11.24
N LEU A 412 15.96 -18.26 -9.97
CA LEU A 412 16.94 -17.26 -9.54
C LEU A 412 18.40 -17.70 -9.74
N LEU A 413 18.66 -19.01 -9.75
CA LEU A 413 20.01 -19.55 -9.88
C LEU A 413 20.43 -19.88 -11.32
N GLY A 414 19.64 -19.51 -12.34
CA GLY A 414 20.05 -19.58 -13.75
C GLY A 414 20.66 -20.93 -14.16
N GLY A 415 20.05 -22.05 -13.75
CA GLY A 415 20.53 -23.39 -14.08
C GLY A 415 21.78 -23.87 -13.35
N ALA A 416 22.38 -23.09 -12.45
CA ALA A 416 23.60 -23.47 -11.70
C ALA A 416 23.34 -24.43 -10.51
N ALA A 417 22.08 -24.65 -10.15
CA ALA A 417 21.65 -25.64 -9.16
C ALA A 417 20.92 -26.83 -9.82
N GLY A 418 21.42 -27.28 -10.98
CA GLY A 418 20.93 -28.43 -11.73
C GLY A 418 21.60 -29.76 -11.36
N ASP A 419 21.11 -30.84 -11.98
CA ASP A 419 21.67 -32.19 -11.82
C ASP A 419 23.17 -32.23 -12.12
N LEU A 420 23.96 -32.87 -11.25
CA LEU A 420 25.42 -32.81 -11.31
C LEU A 420 25.97 -33.68 -12.44
N ALA A 421 26.90 -33.14 -13.23
CA ALA A 421 27.53 -33.85 -14.35
C ALA A 421 28.15 -35.18 -13.89
N GLY A 422 27.86 -36.25 -14.63
CA GLY A 422 28.30 -37.62 -14.32
C GLY A 422 27.49 -38.33 -13.22
N GLN A 423 26.52 -37.66 -12.59
CA GLN A 423 25.62 -38.24 -11.58
C GLN A 423 24.16 -38.39 -12.06
N HIS A 424 23.91 -38.11 -13.34
CA HIS A 424 22.58 -38.22 -13.92
C HIS A 424 22.63 -38.68 -15.38
N ALA A 425 21.54 -39.29 -15.83
CA ALA A 425 21.31 -39.68 -17.22
C ALA A 425 20.16 -38.86 -17.79
N THR A 426 20.29 -38.42 -19.04
CA THR A 426 19.26 -37.62 -19.74
C THR A 426 18.71 -38.35 -20.96
N PHE A 427 17.40 -38.24 -21.16
CA PHE A 427 16.70 -38.78 -22.32
C PHE A 427 15.68 -37.76 -22.80
N GLU A 428 15.70 -37.43 -24.09
CA GLU A 428 14.95 -36.30 -24.63
C GLU A 428 14.00 -36.71 -25.74
N SER A 429 12.85 -36.02 -25.81
CA SER A 429 11.95 -36.11 -26.94
C SER A 429 12.41 -35.24 -28.11
N THR A 430 11.88 -35.53 -29.29
CA THR A 430 11.88 -34.52 -30.36
C THR A 430 11.01 -33.33 -29.94
N PRO A 431 11.23 -32.13 -30.52
CA PRO A 431 10.37 -30.97 -30.30
C PRO A 431 8.89 -31.32 -30.53
N LEU A 432 8.02 -30.90 -29.61
CA LEU A 432 6.60 -31.21 -29.69
C LEU A 432 5.96 -30.52 -30.90
N THR A 433 5.16 -31.27 -31.64
CA THR A 433 4.44 -30.76 -32.82
C THR A 433 3.21 -29.91 -32.46
N SER A 434 2.72 -30.03 -31.23
CA SER A 434 1.59 -29.30 -30.68
C SER A 434 1.76 -29.15 -29.16
N ALA A 435 1.16 -28.12 -28.56
CA ALA A 435 1.15 -27.96 -27.12
C ALA A 435 0.41 -29.14 -26.44
N VAL A 436 0.91 -29.57 -25.28
CA VAL A 436 0.33 -30.65 -24.47
C VAL A 436 -0.01 -30.12 -23.08
N GLU A 437 -1.26 -30.27 -22.67
CA GLU A 437 -1.72 -29.91 -21.33
C GLU A 437 -1.60 -31.14 -20.41
N VAL A 438 -0.59 -31.14 -19.56
CA VAL A 438 -0.36 -32.19 -18.56
C VAL A 438 -1.11 -31.86 -17.28
N ALA A 439 -1.94 -32.79 -16.82
CA ALA A 439 -2.66 -32.71 -15.56
C ALA A 439 -2.84 -34.13 -15.00
N GLY A 440 -1.99 -34.50 -14.05
CA GLY A 440 -1.92 -35.86 -13.50
C GLY A 440 -0.47 -36.36 -13.41
N SER A 441 -0.29 -37.64 -13.09
CA SER A 441 1.02 -38.29 -12.88
C SER A 441 1.61 -38.87 -14.17
N PRO A 442 2.68 -38.29 -14.71
CA PRO A 442 3.41 -38.89 -15.81
C PRO A 442 3.99 -40.26 -15.42
N SER A 443 4.25 -41.12 -16.39
CA SER A 443 4.95 -42.39 -16.16
C SER A 443 5.97 -42.68 -17.24
N VAL A 444 7.05 -43.32 -16.83
CA VAL A 444 8.16 -43.72 -17.69
C VAL A 444 8.65 -45.11 -17.29
N LYS A 445 9.13 -45.91 -18.25
CA LYS A 445 9.75 -47.20 -17.94
C LYS A 445 11.27 -47.08 -18.00
N LEU A 446 11.93 -47.45 -16.91
CA LEU A 446 13.38 -47.42 -16.77
C LEU A 446 13.95 -48.84 -16.77
N ARG A 447 15.11 -49.02 -17.38
CA ARG A 447 15.96 -50.20 -17.17
C ARG A 447 17.17 -49.74 -16.39
N VAL A 448 17.44 -50.39 -15.27
CA VAL A 448 18.55 -50.03 -14.39
C VAL A 448 19.37 -51.27 -14.09
N ALA A 449 20.69 -51.13 -14.19
CA ALA A 449 21.64 -52.13 -13.75
C ALA A 449 22.52 -51.56 -12.63
N SER A 450 22.76 -52.38 -11.61
CA SER A 450 23.56 -52.03 -10.44
C SER A 450 24.40 -53.23 -9.99
N PRO A 451 25.71 -53.05 -9.73
CA PRO A 451 26.57 -54.14 -9.26
C PRO A 451 26.20 -54.63 -7.85
N THR A 452 25.45 -53.84 -7.07
CA THR A 452 25.00 -54.20 -5.71
C THR A 452 23.60 -54.81 -5.68
N GLY A 453 22.94 -54.95 -6.84
CA GLY A 453 21.55 -55.42 -6.92
C GLY A 453 20.49 -54.42 -6.48
N THR A 454 20.88 -53.22 -6.04
CA THR A 454 19.96 -52.14 -5.63
C THR A 454 20.39 -50.80 -6.19
N ALA A 455 19.45 -49.88 -6.40
CA ALA A 455 19.74 -48.51 -6.81
C ALA A 455 18.74 -47.53 -6.17
N THR A 456 19.22 -46.37 -5.74
CA THR A 456 18.37 -45.23 -5.37
C THR A 456 18.51 -44.19 -6.46
N VAL A 457 17.40 -43.83 -7.11
CA VAL A 457 17.39 -42.89 -8.23
C VAL A 457 16.30 -41.84 -8.05
N PHE A 458 16.51 -40.67 -8.65
CA PHE A 458 15.60 -39.54 -8.64
C PHE A 458 15.19 -39.22 -10.07
N VAL A 459 13.93 -39.49 -10.39
CA VAL A 459 13.41 -39.35 -11.75
C VAL A 459 12.65 -38.03 -11.86
N LYS A 460 13.01 -37.24 -12.87
CA LYS A 460 12.50 -35.89 -13.10
C LYS A 460 12.01 -35.74 -14.53
N LEU A 461 11.01 -34.88 -14.71
CA LEU A 461 10.49 -34.51 -16.02
C LEU A 461 10.63 -33.00 -16.20
N TYR A 462 11.56 -32.60 -17.06
CA TYR A 462 11.79 -31.21 -17.42
C TYR A 462 11.05 -30.86 -18.71
N ASP A 463 10.51 -29.65 -18.73
CA ASP A 463 10.11 -28.94 -19.93
C ASP A 463 11.28 -28.05 -20.36
N VAL A 464 11.75 -28.24 -21.59
CA VAL A 464 12.93 -27.54 -22.14
C VAL A 464 12.49 -26.69 -23.31
N ASP A 465 12.72 -25.39 -23.21
CA ASP A 465 12.35 -24.44 -24.26
C ASP A 465 13.32 -24.49 -25.47
N PRO A 466 12.99 -23.85 -26.61
CA PRO A 466 13.86 -23.83 -27.78
C PRO A 466 15.21 -23.14 -27.58
N THR A 467 15.39 -22.38 -26.49
CA THR A 467 16.66 -21.74 -26.12
C THR A 467 17.54 -22.66 -25.25
N GLY A 468 16.98 -23.80 -24.81
CA GLY A 468 17.63 -24.77 -23.93
C GLY A 468 17.39 -24.50 -22.45
N ALA A 469 16.50 -23.58 -22.08
CA ALA A 469 16.18 -23.32 -20.68
C ALA A 469 15.29 -24.43 -20.11
N GLU A 470 15.68 -24.97 -18.96
CA GLU A 470 15.03 -26.11 -18.33
C GLU A 470 14.11 -25.66 -17.19
N THR A 471 12.89 -26.20 -17.16
CA THR A 471 11.95 -25.96 -16.06
C THR A 471 11.47 -27.28 -15.46
N LEU A 472 11.68 -27.44 -14.14
CA LEU A 472 11.11 -28.52 -13.35
C LEU A 472 9.79 -28.04 -12.71
N SER A 473 8.73 -28.82 -12.84
CA SER A 473 7.41 -28.46 -12.29
C SER A 473 7.43 -28.51 -10.76
N GLY A 474 7.45 -27.33 -10.11
CA GLY A 474 7.32 -27.22 -8.66
C GLY A 474 8.45 -27.86 -7.84
N GLY A 475 9.59 -28.18 -8.46
CA GLY A 475 10.64 -28.97 -7.80
C GLY A 475 10.25 -30.42 -7.50
N LEU A 476 9.16 -30.92 -8.10
CA LEU A 476 8.62 -32.25 -7.85
C LEU A 476 9.47 -33.33 -8.53
N ILE A 477 9.87 -34.34 -7.76
CA ILE A 477 10.69 -35.46 -8.23
C ILE A 477 10.13 -36.81 -7.77
N ALA A 478 10.38 -37.87 -8.52
CA ALA A 478 10.10 -39.25 -8.11
C ALA A 478 11.38 -39.90 -7.54
N PRO A 479 11.55 -39.94 -6.21
CA PRO A 479 12.59 -40.74 -5.60
C PRO A 479 12.15 -42.22 -5.64
N VAL A 480 13.02 -43.11 -6.11
CA VAL A 480 12.68 -44.54 -6.26
C VAL A 480 13.83 -45.40 -5.77
N ARG A 481 13.52 -46.34 -4.88
CA ARG A 481 14.42 -47.42 -4.50
C ARG A 481 14.11 -48.68 -5.29
N LEU A 482 15.05 -49.11 -6.11
CA LEU A 482 14.98 -50.29 -6.94
C LEU A 482 15.80 -51.42 -6.30
N THR A 483 15.26 -52.65 -6.34
CA THR A 483 15.90 -53.86 -5.81
C THR A 483 15.84 -54.99 -6.84
N GLY A 484 16.66 -56.04 -6.65
CA GLY A 484 16.72 -57.18 -7.57
C GLY A 484 17.31 -56.85 -8.95
N LEU A 485 18.17 -55.82 -9.02
CA LEU A 485 18.76 -55.35 -10.27
C LEU A 485 19.91 -56.26 -10.74
N PRO A 486 20.08 -56.50 -12.04
CA PRO A 486 21.24 -57.20 -12.56
C PRO A 486 22.47 -56.29 -12.62
N ALA A 487 23.66 -56.89 -12.74
CA ALA A 487 24.92 -56.15 -12.90
C ALA A 487 25.06 -55.47 -14.28
N GLY A 488 24.36 -55.96 -15.31
CA GLY A 488 24.44 -55.46 -16.69
C GLY A 488 23.09 -55.05 -17.27
N ILE A 489 23.07 -53.98 -18.05
CA ILE A 489 21.84 -53.36 -18.59
C ILE A 489 21.07 -54.26 -19.56
N SER A 490 21.75 -55.16 -20.27
CA SER A 490 21.13 -56.10 -21.21
C SER A 490 20.18 -57.09 -20.52
N ALA A 491 20.46 -57.44 -19.26
CA ALA A 491 19.61 -58.31 -18.45
C ALA A 491 18.55 -57.54 -17.65
N ALA A 492 18.61 -56.21 -17.61
CA ALA A 492 17.69 -55.38 -16.84
C ALA A 492 16.29 -55.43 -17.43
N GLN A 493 15.28 -55.64 -16.59
CA GLN A 493 13.87 -55.58 -16.99
C GLN A 493 13.33 -54.15 -16.84
N PRO A 494 12.39 -53.70 -17.69
CA PRO A 494 11.78 -52.38 -17.55
C PRO A 494 10.93 -52.30 -16.28
N VAL A 495 11.17 -51.28 -15.46
CA VAL A 495 10.39 -50.92 -14.27
C VAL A 495 9.63 -49.64 -14.55
N THR A 496 8.31 -49.64 -14.31
CA THR A 496 7.50 -48.43 -14.46
C THR A 496 7.72 -47.53 -13.25
N VAL A 497 8.12 -46.29 -13.50
CA VAL A 497 8.22 -45.22 -12.51
C VAL A 497 7.09 -44.23 -12.76
N THR A 498 6.24 -44.04 -11.76
CA THR A 498 5.22 -42.99 -11.72
C THR A 498 5.85 -41.73 -11.15
N LEU A 499 5.80 -40.64 -11.90
CA LEU A 499 6.26 -39.33 -11.46
C LEU A 499 5.17 -38.61 -10.65
N PRO A 500 5.55 -37.63 -9.80
CA PRO A 500 4.58 -36.80 -9.12
C PRO A 500 3.62 -36.17 -10.12
N ALA A 501 2.36 -36.02 -9.72
CA ALA A 501 1.40 -35.35 -10.57
C ALA A 501 1.73 -33.86 -10.70
N ILE A 502 1.61 -33.35 -11.92
CA ILE A 502 1.89 -31.97 -12.27
C ILE A 502 0.70 -31.37 -13.02
N VAL A 503 0.54 -30.06 -12.92
CA VAL A 503 -0.35 -29.29 -13.77
C VAL A 503 0.51 -28.32 -14.58
N ARG A 504 0.72 -28.61 -15.86
CA ARG A 504 1.60 -27.82 -16.73
C ARG A 504 1.18 -27.90 -18.18
N ARG A 505 1.27 -26.77 -18.89
CA ARG A 505 1.24 -26.74 -20.34
C ARG A 505 2.66 -26.75 -20.89
N ILE A 506 2.97 -27.72 -21.74
CA ILE A 506 4.23 -27.82 -22.47
C ILE A 506 3.95 -27.32 -23.88
N ASP A 507 4.62 -26.25 -24.30
CA ASP A 507 4.28 -25.57 -25.55
C ASP A 507 4.83 -26.29 -26.80
N GLN A 508 4.25 -25.96 -27.96
CA GLN A 508 4.76 -26.42 -29.24
C GLN A 508 6.21 -25.97 -29.44
N GLY A 509 7.05 -26.86 -29.95
CA GLY A 509 8.48 -26.60 -30.16
C GLY A 509 9.37 -26.85 -28.94
N HIS A 510 8.80 -27.01 -27.75
CA HIS A 510 9.56 -27.44 -26.56
C HIS A 510 9.89 -28.94 -26.65
N THR A 511 10.90 -29.39 -25.89
CA THR A 511 11.20 -30.82 -25.69
C THR A 511 10.89 -31.24 -24.27
N VAL A 512 10.57 -32.52 -24.10
CA VAL A 512 10.43 -33.16 -22.79
C VAL A 512 11.68 -33.95 -22.50
N ARG A 513 12.32 -33.66 -21.36
CA ARG A 513 13.53 -34.35 -20.91
C ARG A 513 13.26 -35.14 -19.64
N VAL A 514 13.49 -36.44 -19.71
CA VAL A 514 13.54 -37.32 -18.54
C VAL A 514 14.97 -37.32 -18.01
N VAL A 515 15.13 -36.98 -16.74
CA VAL A 515 16.42 -37.06 -16.04
C VAL A 515 16.34 -38.11 -14.95
N VAL A 516 17.33 -38.99 -14.89
CA VAL A 516 17.50 -39.98 -13.82
C VAL A 516 18.80 -39.68 -13.10
N ALA A 517 18.69 -39.04 -11.93
CA ALA A 517 19.82 -38.67 -11.08
C ALA A 517 20.05 -39.69 -9.96
N THR A 518 21.27 -39.71 -9.41
CA THR A 518 21.64 -40.61 -8.29
C THR A 518 21.65 -39.92 -6.92
N SER A 519 21.57 -38.59 -6.88
CA SER A 519 21.63 -37.80 -5.66
C SER A 519 20.63 -36.65 -5.71
N ASP A 520 20.02 -36.37 -4.55
CA ASP A 520 19.23 -35.17 -4.31
C ASP A 520 19.37 -34.77 -2.84
N GLN A 521 19.56 -33.48 -2.59
CA GLN A 521 19.82 -32.96 -1.25
C GLN A 521 18.63 -33.17 -0.30
N ALA A 522 17.40 -33.27 -0.81
CA ALA A 522 16.20 -33.45 0.00
C ALA A 522 16.03 -34.87 0.58
N PHE A 523 16.80 -35.84 0.08
CA PHE A 523 16.58 -37.26 0.34
C PHE A 523 17.81 -37.97 0.91
N PHE A 524 17.55 -39.06 1.62
CA PHE A 524 18.59 -39.97 2.09
C PHE A 524 19.12 -40.79 0.91
N THR A 525 20.44 -40.95 0.85
CA THR A 525 21.13 -41.72 -0.18
C THR A 525 22.18 -42.63 0.46
N PRO A 526 22.47 -43.81 -0.12
CA PRO A 526 23.41 -44.76 0.46
C PRO A 526 24.83 -44.21 0.62
N ALA A 527 25.52 -44.63 1.69
CA ALA A 527 26.92 -44.28 1.94
C ALA A 527 27.90 -44.96 0.97
N THR A 528 27.55 -46.13 0.43
CA THR A 528 28.44 -46.90 -0.45
C THR A 528 28.44 -46.32 -1.87
N PRO A 529 29.59 -45.85 -2.38
CA PRO A 529 29.66 -45.33 -3.74
C PRO A 529 29.39 -46.43 -4.75
N THR A 530 28.54 -46.16 -5.74
CA THR A 530 28.16 -47.14 -6.77
C THR A 530 28.02 -46.47 -8.12
N VAL A 531 28.26 -47.19 -9.21
CA VAL A 531 27.95 -46.71 -10.58
C VAL A 531 26.79 -47.53 -11.12
N TYR A 532 25.71 -46.85 -11.49
CA TYR A 532 24.56 -47.45 -12.13
C TYR A 532 24.67 -47.31 -13.65
N THR A 533 24.01 -48.19 -14.38
CA THR A 533 23.74 -47.99 -15.81
C THR A 533 22.23 -47.85 -15.98
N VAL A 534 21.79 -46.78 -16.62
CA VAL A 534 20.36 -46.45 -16.80
C VAL A 534 20.04 -46.34 -18.28
N ALA A 535 18.90 -46.89 -18.67
CA ALA A 535 18.26 -46.65 -19.96
C ALA A 535 16.76 -46.36 -19.74
N VAL A 536 16.15 -45.69 -20.70
CA VAL A 536 14.71 -45.43 -20.74
C VAL A 536 14.09 -46.23 -21.89
N GLU A 537 12.90 -46.78 -21.68
CA GLU A 537 12.08 -47.21 -22.81
C GLU A 537 11.56 -45.97 -23.56
N PRO A 538 11.33 -46.05 -24.89
CA PRO A 538 11.15 -44.87 -25.71
C PRO A 538 9.86 -44.10 -25.46
N VAL A 539 8.99 -44.52 -24.55
CA VAL A 539 7.67 -43.91 -24.34
C VAL A 539 7.55 -43.35 -22.92
N VAL A 540 7.30 -42.04 -22.83
CA VAL A 540 6.80 -41.36 -21.63
C VAL A 540 5.30 -41.12 -21.82
N THR A 541 4.49 -41.52 -20.86
CA THR A 541 3.03 -41.27 -20.90
C THR A 541 2.71 -40.09 -20.00
N VAL A 542 2.11 -39.04 -20.55
CA VAL A 542 1.66 -37.86 -19.80
C VAL A 542 0.12 -37.80 -19.75
N PRO A 543 -0.50 -37.78 -18.56
CA PRO A 543 -1.93 -37.55 -18.40
C PRO A 543 -2.35 -36.17 -18.88
N THR A 544 -3.50 -36.09 -19.54
CA THR A 544 -4.06 -34.84 -20.05
C THR A 544 -5.45 -34.61 -19.50
N VAL A 545 -5.80 -33.35 -19.22
CA VAL A 545 -7.15 -32.94 -18.83
C VAL A 545 -7.60 -31.80 -19.73
N VAL A 546 -8.81 -31.92 -20.30
CA VAL A 546 -9.44 -30.85 -21.08
C VAL A 546 -10.45 -30.12 -20.17
N GLY A 547 -9.93 -29.22 -19.34
CA GLY A 547 -10.75 -28.43 -18.41
C GLY A 547 -11.43 -27.25 -19.12
N THR A 548 -12.66 -26.93 -18.71
CA THR A 548 -13.35 -25.71 -19.12
C THR A 548 -12.86 -24.53 -18.28
N PRO A 549 -12.44 -23.39 -18.87
CA PRO A 549 -12.04 -22.23 -18.10
C PRO A 549 -13.18 -21.73 -17.20
N ILE A 550 -12.89 -21.53 -15.92
CA ILE A 550 -13.83 -20.93 -14.97
C ILE A 550 -13.84 -19.43 -15.24
N ALA A 551 -14.99 -18.88 -15.61
CA ALA A 551 -15.16 -17.46 -15.81
C ALA A 551 -14.86 -16.71 -14.50
N ASN A 552 -13.91 -15.77 -14.51
CA ASN A 552 -13.58 -14.95 -13.34
C ASN A 552 -14.64 -13.83 -13.19
N PRO A 553 -15.56 -13.90 -12.21
CA PRO A 553 -16.64 -12.92 -12.05
C PRO A 553 -16.12 -11.53 -11.68
N GLN A 554 -14.91 -11.42 -11.12
CA GLN A 554 -14.30 -10.14 -10.81
C GLN A 554 -13.98 -9.31 -12.05
N VAL A 555 -13.78 -9.95 -13.21
CA VAL A 555 -13.63 -9.24 -14.49
C VAL A 555 -14.92 -8.49 -14.82
N ILE A 556 -16.08 -9.12 -14.62
CA ILE A 556 -17.38 -8.48 -14.85
C ILE A 556 -17.57 -7.29 -13.91
N TRP A 557 -17.25 -7.44 -12.62
CA TRP A 557 -17.34 -6.33 -11.67
C TRP A 557 -16.37 -5.19 -11.98
N ARG A 558 -15.16 -5.47 -12.47
CA ARG A 558 -14.23 -4.43 -12.94
C ARG A 558 -14.82 -3.67 -14.14
N TRP A 559 -15.47 -4.35 -15.08
CA TRP A 559 -16.18 -3.69 -16.18
C TRP A 559 -17.42 -2.92 -15.72
N VAL A 560 -18.15 -3.42 -14.72
CA VAL A 560 -19.26 -2.70 -14.09
C VAL A 560 -18.76 -1.44 -13.38
N LEU A 561 -17.69 -1.53 -12.60
CA LEU A 561 -17.06 -0.38 -11.92
C LEU A 561 -16.50 0.63 -12.92
N LEU A 562 -15.88 0.17 -14.01
CA LEU A 562 -15.39 1.02 -15.09
C LEU A 562 -16.56 1.68 -15.85
N GLY A 563 -17.68 0.97 -16.00
CA GLY A 563 -18.94 1.50 -16.51
C GLY A 563 -19.56 2.55 -15.60
N VAL A 564 -19.60 2.30 -14.29
CA VAL A 564 -20.05 3.25 -13.26
C VAL A 564 -19.14 4.48 -13.25
N LEU A 565 -17.82 4.29 -13.29
CA LEU A 565 -16.84 5.37 -13.38
C LEU A 565 -17.05 6.20 -14.65
N LEU A 566 -17.26 5.56 -15.81
CA LEU A 566 -17.57 6.24 -17.07
C LEU A 566 -18.88 7.03 -16.98
N VAL A 567 -19.91 6.50 -16.33
CA VAL A 567 -21.18 7.21 -16.12
C VAL A 567 -21.01 8.37 -15.14
N ILE A 568 -20.22 8.22 -14.07
CA ILE A 568 -19.87 9.29 -13.13
C ILE A 568 -19.08 10.37 -13.87
N VAL A 569 -18.05 10.02 -14.64
CA VAL A 569 -17.26 10.95 -15.44
C VAL A 569 -18.12 11.65 -16.47
N ALA A 570 -18.99 10.93 -17.18
CA ALA A 570 -19.94 11.53 -18.13
C ALA A 570 -20.92 12.47 -17.42
N GLY A 571 -21.41 12.12 -16.23
CA GLY A 571 -22.25 12.95 -15.38
C GLY A 571 -21.53 14.20 -14.89
N VAL A 572 -20.27 14.10 -14.48
CA VAL A 572 -19.41 15.21 -14.08
C VAL A 572 -19.11 16.11 -15.28
N VAL A 573 -18.73 15.55 -16.43
CA VAL A 573 -18.49 16.30 -17.67
C VAL A 573 -19.76 17.02 -18.12
N LEU A 574 -20.91 16.36 -18.10
CA LEU A 574 -22.21 16.95 -18.44
C LEU A 574 -22.58 18.05 -17.43
N THR A 575 -22.32 17.84 -16.14
CA THR A 575 -22.55 18.85 -15.10
C THR A 575 -21.60 20.03 -15.27
N VAL A 576 -20.32 19.84 -15.57
CA VAL A 576 -19.33 20.91 -15.86
C VAL A 576 -19.69 21.68 -17.13
N LEU A 577 -20.15 20.99 -18.18
CA LEU A 577 -20.63 21.62 -19.41
C LEU A 577 -21.92 22.43 -19.19
N LEU A 578 -22.84 21.95 -18.32
CA LEU A 578 -24.10 22.62 -18.00
C LEU A 578 -23.98 23.68 -16.88
N THR A 579 -22.97 23.58 -16.02
CA THR A 579 -22.71 24.49 -14.88
C THR A 579 -21.54 25.42 -15.11
N ARG A 580 -20.99 25.51 -16.34
CA ARG A 580 -20.09 26.60 -16.76
C ARG A 580 -20.71 27.92 -16.30
N ARG A 581 -20.26 28.36 -15.12
CA ARG A 581 -20.63 29.61 -14.50
C ARG A 581 -20.19 30.65 -15.52
N ARG A 582 -21.10 31.58 -15.86
CA ARG A 582 -20.71 32.83 -16.50
C ARG A 582 -19.51 33.34 -15.69
N THR A 583 -18.36 33.46 -16.35
CA THR A 583 -17.27 34.31 -15.88
C THR A 583 -17.93 35.62 -15.43
N PRO A 584 -17.70 36.10 -14.20
CA PRO A 584 -18.18 37.42 -13.84
C PRO A 584 -17.59 38.39 -14.88
N ALA A 585 -18.45 39.21 -15.47
CA ALA A 585 -18.07 40.07 -16.57
C ALA A 585 -16.84 40.90 -16.19
N LYS A 586 -15.87 40.99 -17.10
CA LYS A 586 -14.80 41.98 -17.01
C LYS A 586 -15.48 43.34 -16.82
N VAL A 587 -15.08 44.07 -15.78
CA VAL A 587 -15.57 45.42 -15.53
C VAL A 587 -14.70 46.35 -16.37
N ASP A 588 -15.21 46.77 -17.54
CA ASP A 588 -14.43 47.52 -18.52
C ASP A 588 -13.93 48.88 -17.99
N GLU A 589 -14.65 49.48 -17.02
CA GLU A 589 -14.23 50.71 -16.31
C GLU A 589 -12.83 50.58 -15.68
N TYR A 590 -12.44 49.37 -15.28
CA TYR A 590 -11.20 49.10 -14.54
C TYR A 590 -10.19 48.29 -15.34
N ALA A 591 -10.37 48.19 -16.66
CA ALA A 591 -9.53 47.38 -17.54
C ALA A 591 -8.04 47.77 -17.49
N ASP A 592 -7.73 49.04 -17.22
CA ASP A 592 -6.37 49.57 -17.19
C ASP A 592 -5.79 49.76 -15.77
N THR A 593 -6.59 49.51 -14.73
CA THR A 593 -6.15 49.67 -13.33
C THR A 593 -5.57 48.35 -12.80
N PRO A 594 -4.29 48.32 -12.37
CA PRO A 594 -3.63 47.13 -11.86
C PRO A 594 -4.34 46.47 -10.68
N LEU A 595 -4.82 47.24 -9.70
CA LEU A 595 -5.56 46.69 -8.57
C LEU A 595 -6.68 47.63 -8.11
N ILE A 596 -7.86 47.06 -7.86
CA ILE A 596 -8.96 47.73 -7.18
C ILE A 596 -9.53 46.80 -6.13
N VAL A 597 -9.62 47.31 -4.90
CA VAL A 597 -10.24 46.64 -3.76
C VAL A 597 -11.51 47.41 -3.41
N ARG A 598 -12.66 46.73 -3.35
CA ARG A 598 -13.97 47.35 -3.08
C ARG A 598 -14.64 46.69 -1.88
N ASP A 599 -14.91 47.50 -0.86
CA ASP A 599 -15.67 47.11 0.35
C ASP A 599 -15.25 45.74 0.91
N LEU A 600 -13.95 45.47 0.91
CA LEU A 600 -13.41 44.16 1.26
C LEU A 600 -13.68 43.86 2.73
N ARG A 601 -14.25 42.67 2.99
CA ARG A 601 -14.51 42.15 4.32
C ARG A 601 -14.06 40.70 4.45
N LYS A 602 -13.37 40.38 5.54
CA LYS A 602 -12.96 39.03 5.91
C LYS A 602 -13.21 38.79 7.40
N ALA A 603 -14.15 37.89 7.67
CA ALA A 603 -14.38 37.26 8.96
C ALA A 603 -13.90 35.81 8.93
N TYR A 604 -13.30 35.37 10.03
CA TYR A 604 -12.93 33.97 10.27
C TYR A 604 -14.05 33.26 11.08
N ASP A 605 -14.03 31.93 11.07
CA ASP A 605 -15.12 31.11 11.63
C ASP A 605 -15.26 31.24 13.15
N ASP A 606 -14.21 31.71 13.84
CA ASP A 606 -14.18 32.07 15.25
C ASP A 606 -14.89 33.40 15.58
N GLY A 607 -15.43 34.07 14.55
CA GLY A 607 -16.09 35.37 14.67
C GLY A 607 -15.15 36.57 14.59
N PHE A 608 -13.83 36.37 14.45
CA PHE A 608 -12.87 37.46 14.33
C PHE A 608 -12.95 38.13 12.96
N VAL A 609 -13.20 39.45 12.95
CA VAL A 609 -13.25 40.26 11.73
C VAL A 609 -11.90 40.94 11.53
N ALA A 610 -11.07 40.37 10.66
CA ALA A 610 -9.74 40.90 10.37
C ALA A 610 -9.75 42.06 9.36
N VAL A 611 -10.72 42.08 8.47
CA VAL A 611 -10.94 43.15 7.47
C VAL A 611 -12.43 43.43 7.44
N GLU A 612 -12.83 44.69 7.55
CA GLU A 612 -14.24 45.06 7.72
C GLU A 612 -14.78 45.87 6.54
N LYS A 613 -14.05 46.90 6.09
CA LYS A 613 -14.43 47.70 4.91
C LYS A 613 -13.21 48.40 4.30
N VAL A 614 -12.33 47.62 3.67
CA VAL A 614 -11.13 48.13 3.00
C VAL A 614 -11.43 48.41 1.53
N ALA A 615 -11.16 49.63 1.06
CA ALA A 615 -11.36 50.05 -0.32
C ALA A 615 -10.24 50.99 -0.81
N PHE A 616 -9.41 50.52 -1.73
CA PHE A 616 -8.31 51.30 -2.31
C PHE A 616 -7.99 50.82 -3.73
N ARG A 617 -7.19 51.61 -4.45
CA ARG A 617 -6.72 51.27 -5.79
C ARG A 617 -5.22 51.48 -5.92
N VAL A 618 -4.60 50.72 -6.82
CA VAL A 618 -3.18 50.83 -7.17
C VAL A 618 -3.11 51.06 -8.67
N GLU A 619 -2.54 52.20 -9.07
CA GLU A 619 -2.37 52.59 -10.46
C GLU A 619 -0.98 52.18 -10.99
N ARG A 620 -0.82 52.18 -12.31
CA ARG A 620 0.48 51.90 -12.95
C ARG A 620 1.54 52.93 -12.53
N GLY A 621 2.78 52.50 -12.37
CA GLY A 621 3.88 53.37 -11.96
C GLY A 621 3.89 53.69 -10.46
N GLN A 622 2.91 53.23 -9.70
CA GLN A 622 2.85 53.46 -8.26
C GLN A 622 3.57 52.37 -7.48
N VAL A 623 4.32 52.81 -6.48
CA VAL A 623 4.66 51.99 -5.30
C VAL A 623 3.72 52.45 -4.18
N VAL A 624 2.83 51.57 -3.75
CA VAL A 624 1.81 51.82 -2.71
C VAL A 624 2.19 51.08 -1.45
N GLY A 625 2.34 51.80 -0.34
CA GLY A 625 2.60 51.23 0.98
C GLY A 625 1.31 51.00 1.78
N LEU A 626 0.99 49.75 2.09
CA LEU A 626 -0.08 49.38 3.01
C LEU A 626 0.46 49.45 4.45
N LEU A 627 0.11 50.52 5.15
CA LEU A 627 0.59 50.87 6.49
C LEU A 627 -0.43 50.51 7.57
N GLY A 628 0.03 50.28 8.79
CA GLY A 628 -0.85 50.06 9.94
C GLY A 628 -0.14 49.31 11.06
N PRO A 629 -0.65 49.36 12.31
CA PRO A 629 -0.09 48.58 13.40
C PRO A 629 -0.25 47.06 13.15
N ASN A 630 0.43 46.26 13.97
CA ASN A 630 0.22 44.80 13.96
C ASN A 630 -1.24 44.49 14.30
N GLY A 631 -1.84 43.53 13.59
CA GLY A 631 -3.26 43.20 13.73
C GLY A 631 -4.23 44.15 13.00
N ALA A 632 -3.75 45.15 12.25
CA ALA A 632 -4.63 46.06 11.50
C ALA A 632 -5.39 45.44 10.31
N GLY A 633 -5.05 44.20 9.91
CA GLY A 633 -5.67 43.51 8.76
C GLY A 633 -4.83 43.50 7.47
N LYS A 634 -3.58 43.95 7.50
CA LYS A 634 -2.67 44.01 6.32
C LYS A 634 -2.45 42.65 5.67
N THR A 635 -1.89 41.69 6.40
CA THR A 635 -1.62 40.32 5.90
C THR A 635 -2.89 39.61 5.46
N THR A 636 -4.02 39.81 6.17
CA THR A 636 -5.31 39.24 5.73
C THR A 636 -5.78 39.84 4.41
N THR A 637 -5.61 41.16 4.23
CA THR A 637 -5.89 41.82 2.94
C THR A 637 -5.00 41.24 1.84
N LEU A 638 -3.69 41.14 2.05
CA LEU A 638 -2.76 40.60 1.05
C LEU A 638 -3.06 39.13 0.68
N ARG A 639 -3.38 38.27 1.66
CA ARG A 639 -3.79 36.88 1.40
C ARG A 639 -5.03 36.79 0.51
N VAL A 640 -5.99 37.71 0.65
CA VAL A 640 -7.14 37.78 -0.26
C VAL A 640 -6.71 38.21 -1.66
N LEU A 641 -5.84 39.22 -1.78
CA LEU A 641 -5.31 39.70 -3.07
C LEU A 641 -4.41 38.69 -3.79
N MET A 642 -4.00 37.61 -3.13
CA MET A 642 -3.26 36.51 -3.75
C MET A 642 -4.13 35.29 -4.04
N GLY A 643 -5.41 35.32 -3.70
CA GLY A 643 -6.30 34.16 -3.83
C GLY A 643 -5.96 33.03 -2.85
N LEU A 644 -5.23 33.30 -1.77
CA LEU A 644 -4.93 32.32 -0.70
C LEU A 644 -6.12 32.16 0.26
N THR A 645 -7.00 33.14 0.34
CA THR A 645 -8.26 33.05 1.10
C THR A 645 -9.38 33.79 0.41
N MET A 646 -10.63 33.33 0.60
CA MET A 646 -11.82 33.98 0.07
C MET A 646 -12.27 35.14 0.98
N PRO A 647 -12.66 36.29 0.41
CA PRO A 647 -13.36 37.32 1.19
C PRO A 647 -14.73 36.81 1.65
N THR A 648 -15.20 37.32 2.78
CA THR A 648 -16.58 37.09 3.26
C THR A 648 -17.57 37.93 2.45
N SER A 649 -17.19 39.15 2.09
CA SER A 649 -17.91 40.03 1.15
C SER A 649 -16.98 41.08 0.55
N GLY A 650 -17.43 41.75 -0.51
CA GLY A 650 -16.58 42.67 -1.30
C GLY A 650 -15.75 41.91 -2.33
N ASP A 651 -15.11 42.66 -3.23
CA ASP A 651 -14.35 42.10 -4.34
C ASP A 651 -12.99 42.80 -4.52
N ALA A 652 -12.01 42.04 -5.01
CA ALA A 652 -10.78 42.57 -5.56
C ALA A 652 -10.75 42.31 -7.08
N LEU A 653 -10.36 43.32 -7.85
CA LEU A 653 -10.25 43.28 -9.32
C LEU A 653 -8.82 43.61 -9.73
N VAL A 654 -8.29 42.85 -10.70
CA VAL A 654 -7.01 43.12 -11.36
C VAL A 654 -7.28 43.30 -12.85
N PHE A 655 -7.01 44.48 -13.41
CA PHE A 655 -7.34 44.85 -14.79
C PHE A 655 -8.80 44.54 -15.16
N GLY A 656 -9.72 44.89 -14.25
CA GLY A 656 -11.17 44.69 -14.39
C GLY A 656 -11.63 43.23 -14.26
N GLN A 657 -10.74 42.28 -14.00
CA GLN A 657 -11.08 40.87 -13.78
C GLN A 657 -11.12 40.52 -12.29
N PRO A 658 -12.14 39.78 -11.83
CA PRO A 658 -12.22 39.34 -10.44
C PRO A 658 -11.03 38.46 -10.03
N LEU A 659 -10.45 38.81 -8.88
CA LEU A 659 -9.39 38.07 -8.23
C LEU A 659 -10.01 37.08 -7.24
N VAL A 660 -10.05 35.82 -7.65
CA VAL A 660 -10.52 34.68 -6.85
C VAL A 660 -9.48 33.57 -6.87
N PRO A 661 -9.47 32.64 -5.90
CA PRO A 661 -8.57 31.49 -5.90
C PRO A 661 -8.62 30.74 -7.25
N GLY A 662 -7.46 30.56 -7.88
CA GLY A 662 -7.31 29.89 -9.17
C GLY A 662 -7.70 30.72 -10.42
N ALA A 663 -7.98 32.02 -10.28
CA ALA A 663 -8.29 32.88 -11.42
C ALA A 663 -7.10 33.01 -12.38
N PRO A 664 -7.30 32.93 -13.72
CA PRO A 664 -6.24 33.11 -14.70
C PRO A 664 -5.49 34.45 -14.59
N ILE A 665 -6.16 35.49 -14.07
CA ILE A 665 -5.57 36.82 -13.86
C ILE A 665 -4.42 36.82 -12.84
N LEU A 666 -4.34 35.81 -11.95
CA LEU A 666 -3.23 35.66 -11.00
C LEU A 666 -1.88 35.47 -11.72
N SER A 667 -1.86 35.04 -12.98
CA SER A 667 -0.63 35.01 -13.79
C SER A 667 0.00 36.39 -14.04
N ARG A 668 -0.78 37.46 -13.85
CA ARG A 668 -0.34 38.87 -13.94
C ARG A 668 -0.01 39.48 -12.57
N VAL A 669 -0.06 38.68 -11.50
CA VAL A 669 0.26 39.10 -10.13
C VAL A 669 1.47 38.31 -9.62
N GLY A 670 2.55 39.02 -9.33
CA GLY A 670 3.71 38.50 -8.64
C GLY A 670 3.56 38.70 -7.14
N ALA A 671 3.95 37.72 -6.32
CA ALA A 671 3.72 37.86 -4.90
C ALA A 671 4.78 37.20 -4.01
N LEU A 672 4.97 37.82 -2.85
CA LEU A 672 5.78 37.33 -1.74
C LEU A 672 5.00 37.52 -0.44
N VAL A 673 4.55 36.41 0.16
CA VAL A 673 3.88 36.39 1.47
C VAL A 673 4.55 35.33 2.33
N GLU A 674 4.82 35.67 3.59
CA GLU A 674 5.39 34.76 4.60
C GLU A 674 6.73 34.11 4.21
N GLY A 675 7.79 34.91 4.02
CA GLY A 675 9.17 34.43 3.96
C GLY A 675 9.53 33.48 2.78
N PRO A 676 10.77 33.52 2.27
CA PRO A 676 11.17 32.58 1.21
C PRO A 676 11.42 31.15 1.70
N GLY A 677 10.70 30.16 1.16
CA GLY A 677 10.91 28.72 1.37
C GLY A 677 11.86 28.06 0.36
N PHE A 678 13.10 28.53 0.25
CA PHE A 678 14.07 27.98 -0.71
C PHE A 678 14.71 26.66 -0.26
N LEU A 679 15.01 25.78 -1.23
CA LEU A 679 15.77 24.57 -1.02
C LEU A 679 17.26 24.92 -0.84
N PRO A 680 17.85 24.70 0.35
CA PRO A 680 19.17 25.23 0.72
C PRO A 680 20.34 24.61 -0.06
N HIS A 681 20.16 23.40 -0.59
CA HIS A 681 21.18 22.66 -1.34
C HIS A 681 21.24 23.04 -2.82
N LEU A 682 20.20 23.70 -3.34
CA LEU A 682 20.13 24.19 -4.72
C LEU A 682 20.71 25.61 -4.83
N SER A 683 21.20 25.96 -6.02
CA SER A 683 21.53 27.34 -6.38
C SER A 683 20.27 28.21 -6.44
N GLY A 684 20.45 29.53 -6.41
CA GLY A 684 19.35 30.47 -6.63
C GLY A 684 18.65 30.21 -7.96
N TYR A 685 19.42 29.97 -9.02
CA TYR A 685 18.91 29.71 -10.36
C TYR A 685 18.06 28.42 -10.42
N GLU A 686 18.53 27.34 -9.80
CA GLU A 686 17.80 26.07 -9.73
C GLU A 686 16.52 26.20 -8.91
N ASN A 687 16.52 26.97 -7.82
CA ASN A 687 15.32 27.25 -7.03
C ASN A 687 14.25 27.97 -7.88
N LEU A 688 14.64 29.02 -8.62
CA LEU A 688 13.71 29.75 -9.48
C LEU A 688 13.21 28.88 -10.65
N THR A 689 14.07 28.03 -11.21
CA THR A 689 13.70 27.09 -12.28
C THR A 689 12.67 26.07 -11.79
N ALA A 690 12.90 25.47 -10.62
CA ALA A 690 11.98 24.51 -10.02
C ALA A 690 10.63 25.15 -9.68
N TYR A 691 10.65 26.38 -9.13
CA TYR A 691 9.43 27.15 -8.86
C TYR A 691 8.62 27.39 -10.15
N TRP A 692 9.27 27.85 -11.23
CA TRP A 692 8.57 28.11 -12.48
C TRP A 692 7.98 26.84 -13.11
N GLN A 693 8.72 25.74 -13.12
CA GLN A 693 8.24 24.45 -13.63
C GLN A 693 6.99 23.96 -12.90
N ALA A 694 6.90 24.18 -11.58
CA ALA A 694 5.73 23.83 -10.79
C ALA A 694 4.45 24.58 -11.21
N THR A 695 4.57 25.74 -11.89
CA THR A 695 3.42 26.48 -12.43
C THR A 695 2.83 25.85 -13.70
N GLY A 696 3.55 24.91 -14.33
CA GLY A 696 3.16 24.30 -15.62
C GLY A 696 3.27 25.22 -16.83
N ARG A 697 3.86 26.41 -16.68
CA ARG A 697 4.03 27.41 -17.76
C ARG A 697 5.31 27.13 -18.56
N PRO A 698 5.36 27.48 -19.87
CA PRO A 698 6.57 27.37 -20.68
C PRO A 698 7.75 28.16 -20.07
N LEU A 699 8.96 27.62 -20.12
CA LEU A 699 10.16 28.28 -19.57
C LEU A 699 10.48 29.62 -20.27
N ALA A 700 10.13 29.76 -21.55
CA ALA A 700 10.32 31.01 -22.30
C ALA A 700 9.55 32.20 -21.69
N ASP A 701 8.44 31.93 -20.99
CA ASP A 701 7.61 32.96 -20.38
C ASP A 701 8.15 33.42 -19.01
N ALA A 702 9.19 32.77 -18.48
CA ALA A 702 9.71 33.03 -17.14
C ALA A 702 10.48 34.35 -17.02
N ARG A 703 11.05 34.84 -18.13
CA ARG A 703 11.85 36.09 -18.17
C ARG A 703 12.94 36.12 -17.09
N PHE A 704 13.67 35.01 -16.93
CA PHE A 704 14.67 34.83 -15.87
C PHE A 704 15.73 35.94 -15.83
N ASP A 705 16.33 36.26 -16.98
CA ASP A 705 17.44 37.21 -17.05
C ASP A 705 17.01 38.61 -16.58
N GLU A 706 15.84 39.06 -17.04
CA GLU A 706 15.27 40.37 -16.67
C GLU A 706 14.87 40.42 -15.19
N ALA A 707 14.25 39.36 -14.66
CA ALA A 707 13.91 39.28 -13.24
C ALA A 707 15.16 39.30 -12.35
N LEU A 708 16.25 38.63 -12.77
CA LEU A 708 17.52 38.59 -12.05
C LEU A 708 18.30 39.91 -12.14
N GLU A 709 18.25 40.58 -13.30
CA GLU A 709 18.84 41.90 -13.49
C GLU A 709 18.17 42.92 -12.57
N ILE A 710 16.84 42.94 -12.53
CA ILE A 710 16.07 43.84 -11.66
C ILE A 710 16.36 43.56 -10.18
N ALA A 711 16.44 42.29 -9.78
CA ALA A 711 16.71 41.91 -8.39
C ALA A 711 18.17 42.15 -7.94
N GLY A 712 19.10 42.42 -8.87
CA GLY A 712 20.48 42.81 -8.54
C GLY A 712 21.28 41.73 -7.80
N LEU A 713 21.12 40.46 -8.19
CA LEU A 713 21.86 39.32 -7.61
C LEU A 713 23.17 38.98 -8.34
N GLY A 714 23.29 39.36 -9.62
CA GLY A 714 24.45 39.05 -10.46
C GLY A 714 24.84 37.57 -10.46
N GLU A 715 26.14 37.29 -10.54
CA GLU A 715 26.71 35.92 -10.51
C GLU A 715 26.40 35.13 -9.24
N SER A 716 25.92 35.79 -8.18
CA SER A 716 25.59 35.09 -6.94
C SER A 716 24.46 34.08 -7.12
N VAL A 717 23.61 34.25 -8.14
CA VAL A 717 22.47 33.36 -8.43
C VAL A 717 22.88 31.90 -8.66
N HIS A 718 24.11 31.66 -9.14
CA HIS A 718 24.65 30.31 -9.37
C HIS A 718 25.25 29.66 -8.11
N ARG A 719 25.35 30.40 -6.99
CA ARG A 719 25.78 29.86 -5.70
C ARG A 719 24.60 29.22 -4.96
N ARG A 720 24.88 28.19 -4.16
CA ARG A 720 23.88 27.50 -3.30
C ARG A 720 23.26 28.47 -2.29
N THR A 721 21.94 28.42 -2.13
CA THR A 721 21.17 29.35 -1.29
C THR A 721 21.48 29.21 0.20
N LYS A 722 22.00 28.06 0.67
CA LYS A 722 22.52 27.93 2.05
C LYS A 722 23.64 28.91 2.41
N ASN A 723 24.37 29.41 1.41
CA ASN A 723 25.47 30.36 1.62
C ASN A 723 25.02 31.82 1.45
N TYR A 724 23.72 32.07 1.29
CA TYR A 724 23.19 33.42 1.11
C TYR A 724 23.02 34.11 2.45
N SER A 725 23.35 35.40 2.50
CA SER A 725 22.92 36.27 3.60
C SER A 725 21.39 36.43 3.60
N HIS A 726 20.84 36.93 4.70
CA HIS A 726 19.41 37.23 4.78
C HIS A 726 18.93 38.14 3.65
N GLY A 727 19.65 39.25 3.37
CA GLY A 727 19.33 40.13 2.26
C GLY A 727 19.49 39.53 0.86
N MET A 728 20.39 38.56 0.67
CA MET A 728 20.48 37.83 -0.59
C MET A 728 19.29 36.89 -0.79
N ARG A 729 18.83 36.22 0.27
CA ARG A 729 17.61 35.39 0.21
C ARG A 729 16.37 36.23 -0.07
N GLN A 730 16.29 37.41 0.54
CA GLN A 730 15.18 38.33 0.30
C GLN A 730 15.15 38.85 -1.14
N ARG A 731 16.30 39.19 -1.72
CA ARG A 731 16.39 39.53 -3.15
C ARG A 731 16.00 38.38 -4.07
N LEU A 732 16.40 37.16 -3.73
CA LEU A 732 15.99 35.97 -4.50
C LEU A 732 14.47 35.73 -4.41
N ALA A 733 13.86 36.00 -3.25
CA ALA A 733 12.41 35.93 -3.05
C ALA A 733 11.65 36.91 -3.96
N ILE A 734 12.20 38.10 -4.13
CA ILE A 734 11.64 39.13 -5.00
C ILE A 734 11.87 38.78 -6.47
N ALA A 735 13.04 38.25 -6.83
CA ALA A 735 13.27 37.70 -8.17
C ALA A 735 12.26 36.61 -8.52
N GLN A 736 11.94 35.71 -7.57
CA GLN A 736 10.90 34.70 -7.72
C GLN A 736 9.52 35.32 -7.97
N ALA A 737 9.15 36.35 -7.21
CA ALA A 737 7.89 37.07 -7.39
C ALA A 737 7.83 37.85 -8.73
N MET A 738 8.97 38.20 -9.32
CA MET A 738 9.10 38.91 -10.60
C MET A 738 9.12 37.98 -11.83
N LEU A 739 9.18 36.65 -11.64
CA LEU A 739 9.17 35.72 -12.77
C LEU A 739 7.91 35.91 -13.63
N GLY A 740 8.11 35.99 -14.95
CA GLY A 740 7.07 36.34 -15.91
C GLY A 740 6.70 37.83 -15.98
N LEU A 741 7.44 38.68 -15.25
CA LEU A 741 7.29 40.14 -15.19
C LEU A 741 5.83 40.60 -15.00
N PRO A 742 5.17 40.15 -13.93
CA PRO A 742 3.77 40.45 -13.67
C PRO A 742 3.52 41.96 -13.56
N ASP A 743 2.38 42.41 -14.07
CA ASP A 743 2.00 43.83 -14.09
C ASP A 743 1.76 44.41 -12.68
N LEU A 744 1.46 43.56 -11.69
CA LEU A 744 1.26 43.92 -10.30
C LEU A 744 2.14 43.04 -9.40
N LEU A 745 2.95 43.65 -8.54
CA LEU A 745 3.76 42.97 -7.53
C LEU A 745 3.18 43.24 -6.13
N VAL A 746 2.94 42.20 -5.33
CA VAL A 746 2.37 42.28 -3.99
C VAL A 746 3.34 41.65 -2.98
N LEU A 747 3.94 42.46 -2.11
CA LEU A 747 5.00 42.03 -1.19
C LEU A 747 4.60 42.29 0.27
N ASP A 748 4.70 41.27 1.12
CA ASP A 748 4.49 41.40 2.56
C ASP A 748 5.83 41.63 3.27
N GLU A 749 6.00 42.80 3.90
CA GLU A 749 7.18 43.19 4.69
C GLU A 749 8.53 42.88 3.98
N PRO A 750 8.77 43.40 2.74
CA PRO A 750 9.90 42.98 1.92
C PRO A 750 11.28 43.37 2.45
N THR A 751 11.34 44.23 3.46
CA THR A 751 12.55 44.83 4.06
C THR A 751 12.82 44.37 5.48
N ASP A 752 11.99 43.48 6.02
CA ASP A 752 12.12 43.02 7.39
C ASP A 752 13.44 42.26 7.63
N GLY A 753 14.11 42.59 8.73
CA GLY A 753 15.42 42.04 9.11
C GLY A 753 16.61 42.44 8.21
N LEU A 754 16.46 43.42 7.31
CA LEU A 754 17.55 43.92 6.47
C LEU A 754 18.34 45.06 7.16
N ASP A 755 19.65 45.15 6.87
CA ASP A 755 20.47 46.28 7.30
C ASP A 755 20.19 47.55 6.46
N PRO A 756 20.55 48.77 6.93
CA PRO A 756 20.25 50.01 6.21
C PRO A 756 20.75 50.05 4.75
N PRO A 757 21.96 49.56 4.41
CA PRO A 757 22.39 49.44 3.01
C PRO A 757 21.50 48.52 2.16
N GLN A 758 21.08 47.37 2.70
CA GLN A 758 20.20 46.43 2.00
C GLN A 758 18.79 46.99 1.80
N ILE A 759 18.25 47.75 2.78
CA ILE A 759 16.98 48.47 2.64
C ILE A 759 17.06 49.52 1.51
N ALA A 760 18.14 50.29 1.46
CA ALA A 760 18.34 51.29 0.41
C ALA A 760 18.44 50.67 -0.99
N GLU A 761 19.06 49.49 -1.10
CA GLU A 761 19.10 48.70 -2.35
C GLU A 761 17.70 48.21 -2.73
N MET A 762 16.99 47.60 -1.78
CA MET A 762 15.65 47.05 -1.99
C MET A 762 14.69 48.11 -2.53
N ARG A 763 14.73 49.29 -1.94
CA ARG A 763 13.99 50.46 -2.40
C ARG A 763 14.26 50.81 -3.86
N ARG A 764 15.51 50.72 -4.33
CA ARG A 764 15.84 50.97 -5.74
C ARG A 764 15.22 49.92 -6.65
N VAL A 765 15.23 48.66 -6.25
CA VAL A 765 14.60 47.54 -6.99
C VAL A 765 13.09 47.77 -7.14
N LEU A 766 12.38 48.07 -6.05
CA LEU A 766 10.93 48.30 -6.07
C LEU A 766 10.53 49.50 -6.92
N ARG A 767 11.27 50.62 -6.80
CA ARG A 767 11.02 51.81 -7.63
C ARG A 767 11.32 51.57 -9.10
N ARG A 768 12.43 50.89 -9.42
CA ARG A 768 12.76 50.53 -10.81
C ARG A 768 11.65 49.70 -11.44
N TYR A 769 11.16 48.69 -10.72
CA TYR A 769 10.06 47.85 -11.20
C TYR A 769 8.79 48.65 -11.50
N ALA A 770 8.45 49.64 -10.66
CA ALA A 770 7.31 50.52 -10.87
C ALA A 770 7.52 51.50 -12.05
N THR A 771 8.71 52.12 -12.15
CA THR A 771 9.03 53.08 -13.24
C THR A 771 8.88 52.47 -14.64
N ASP A 772 9.04 51.15 -14.77
CA ASP A 772 8.79 50.40 -16.01
C ASP A 772 7.28 50.23 -16.37
N GLY A 773 6.39 50.98 -15.70
CA GLY A 773 4.95 51.00 -15.98
C GLY A 773 4.14 49.89 -15.28
N ARG A 774 4.76 49.20 -14.31
CA ARG A 774 4.13 48.18 -13.46
C ARG A 774 3.70 48.79 -12.12
N ALA A 775 2.90 48.07 -11.36
CA ALA A 775 2.44 48.48 -10.04
C ALA A 775 3.08 47.64 -8.94
N VAL A 776 3.38 48.25 -7.79
CA VAL A 776 3.90 47.56 -6.61
C VAL A 776 3.05 47.93 -5.40
N LEU A 777 2.53 46.91 -4.71
CA LEU A 777 1.89 47.01 -3.41
C LEU A 777 2.81 46.35 -2.37
N VAL A 778 3.29 47.12 -1.39
CA VAL A 778 4.09 46.59 -0.28
C VAL A 778 3.36 46.80 1.03
N SER A 779 3.37 45.83 1.95
CA SER A 779 3.08 46.11 3.36
C SER A 779 4.38 46.51 4.07
N SER A 780 4.28 47.46 5.00
CA SER A 780 5.36 47.77 5.93
C SER A 780 4.79 48.35 7.21
N HIS A 781 5.43 48.07 8.33
CA HIS A 781 5.20 48.76 9.60
C HIS A 781 6.24 49.85 9.88
N LEU A 782 7.28 49.96 9.04
CA LEU A 782 8.36 50.95 9.16
C LEU A 782 8.04 52.20 8.34
N LEU A 783 7.55 53.24 9.02
CA LEU A 783 7.07 54.47 8.38
C LEU A 783 8.18 55.22 7.62
N ALA A 784 9.39 55.27 8.18
CA ALA A 784 10.54 55.90 7.52
C ALA A 784 10.92 55.21 6.20
N GLU A 785 10.63 53.92 6.07
CA GLU A 785 10.89 53.17 4.85
C GLU A 785 9.84 53.50 3.78
N VAL A 786 8.57 53.55 4.16
CA VAL A 786 7.47 53.90 3.26
C VAL A 786 7.60 55.32 2.76
N GLU A 787 7.95 56.27 3.63
CA GLU A 787 8.17 57.67 3.26
C GLU A 787 9.23 57.80 2.15
N GLN A 788 10.28 56.99 2.22
CA GLN A 788 11.39 57.08 1.28
C GLN A 788 11.23 56.17 0.05
N THR A 789 10.34 55.17 0.08
CA THR A 789 10.20 54.12 -0.95
C THR A 789 8.92 54.23 -1.75
N CYS A 790 7.81 54.59 -1.11
CA CYS A 790 6.48 54.57 -1.71
C CYS A 790 6.08 55.94 -2.26
N THR A 791 5.36 55.91 -3.37
CA THR A 791 4.73 57.11 -3.95
C THR A 791 3.41 57.46 -3.26
N HIS A 792 2.70 56.42 -2.80
CA HIS A 792 1.39 56.52 -2.16
C HIS A 792 1.37 55.62 -0.93
N ALA A 793 0.54 55.95 0.05
CA ALA A 793 0.32 55.10 1.21
C ALA A 793 -1.18 54.91 1.47
N VAL A 794 -1.53 53.75 2.02
CA VAL A 794 -2.86 53.38 2.51
C VAL A 794 -2.70 52.97 3.97
N VAL A 795 -3.16 53.82 4.88
CA VAL A 795 -3.10 53.58 6.33
C VAL A 795 -4.35 52.81 6.76
N VAL A 796 -4.14 51.61 7.30
CA VAL A 796 -5.19 50.71 7.78
C VAL A 796 -5.10 50.61 9.31
N ASN A 797 -6.24 50.70 9.97
CA ASN A 797 -6.38 50.47 11.40
C ASN A 797 -7.66 49.66 11.67
N LYS A 798 -7.56 48.59 12.49
CA LYS A 798 -8.69 47.70 12.85
C LYS A 798 -9.56 47.29 11.63
N GLY A 799 -8.94 46.90 10.52
CA GLY A 799 -9.63 46.42 9.32
C GLY A 799 -10.36 47.50 8.49
N ARG A 800 -10.05 48.79 8.69
CA ARG A 800 -10.60 49.94 7.95
C ARG A 800 -9.49 50.89 7.50
N ILE A 801 -9.70 51.61 6.38
CA ILE A 801 -8.76 52.63 5.89
C ILE A 801 -9.00 53.94 6.65
N VAL A 802 -7.92 54.53 7.16
CA VAL A 802 -7.90 55.80 7.89
C VAL A 802 -7.44 56.94 6.97
N ALA A 803 -6.45 56.69 6.11
CA ALA A 803 -5.96 57.64 5.11
C ALA A 803 -5.46 56.89 3.87
N ALA A 804 -5.63 57.46 2.68
CA ALA A 804 -5.11 56.92 1.44
C ALA A 804 -4.80 58.05 0.44
N GLY A 805 -3.60 58.05 -0.15
CA GLY A 805 -3.18 59.10 -1.08
C GLY A 805 -1.66 59.14 -1.31
N PRO A 806 -1.16 60.15 -2.04
CA PRO A 806 0.26 60.43 -2.14
C PRO A 806 0.90 60.56 -0.75
N VAL A 807 2.12 60.04 -0.58
CA VAL A 807 2.81 60.11 0.71
C VAL A 807 2.98 61.58 1.16
N ASP A 808 3.33 62.47 0.24
CA ASP A 808 3.51 63.90 0.52
C ASP A 808 2.25 64.57 1.09
N ASP A 809 1.07 64.15 0.63
CA ASP A 809 -0.23 64.67 1.10
C ASP A 809 -0.55 64.17 2.52
N ILE A 810 -0.08 62.97 2.88
CA ILE A 810 -0.30 62.36 4.19
C ILE A 810 0.68 62.93 5.23
N VAL A 811 1.93 63.23 4.86
CA VAL A 811 2.97 63.75 5.77
C VAL A 811 2.63 65.16 6.29
N GLY A 812 2.00 66.01 5.46
CA GLY A 812 1.59 67.37 5.85
C GLY A 812 2.73 68.31 6.29
N GLU A 813 2.39 69.55 6.68
CA GLU A 813 3.33 70.43 7.39
C GLU A 813 3.32 70.11 8.89
N SER A 814 4.41 69.54 9.42
CA SER A 814 4.54 69.38 10.87
C SER A 814 4.61 70.75 11.53
N PRO A 815 3.93 70.98 12.67
CA PRO A 815 4.10 72.20 13.47
C PRO A 815 5.49 72.29 14.12
N SER A 816 6.34 71.27 13.97
CA SER A 816 7.67 71.22 14.57
C SER A 816 8.80 71.62 13.60
N VAL A 817 9.77 72.37 14.13
CA VAL A 817 10.95 72.89 13.42
C VAL A 817 12.21 72.44 14.16
N GLN A 818 13.22 72.01 13.43
CA GLN A 818 14.56 71.79 13.97
C GLN A 818 15.38 73.07 13.81
N LEU A 819 15.93 73.58 14.92
CA LEU A 819 16.79 74.75 14.98
C LEU A 819 18.21 74.30 15.30
N GLY A 820 19.19 74.78 14.53
CA GLY A 820 20.59 74.73 14.92
C GLY A 820 20.98 76.02 15.64
N VAL A 821 21.51 75.90 16.86
CA VAL A 821 21.77 77.01 17.76
C VAL A 821 23.16 76.93 18.37
N SER A 822 23.76 78.07 18.65
CA SER A 822 25.11 78.15 19.25
C SER A 822 25.15 77.72 20.72
N ASP A 823 24.01 77.75 21.42
CA ASP A 823 23.87 77.31 22.81
C ASP A 823 22.44 76.76 23.05
N VAL A 824 22.34 75.43 23.15
CA VAL A 824 21.08 74.68 23.31
C VAL A 824 20.41 74.96 24.66
N ALA A 825 21.19 75.15 25.74
CA ALA A 825 20.65 75.39 27.08
C ALA A 825 20.09 76.80 27.20
N ALA A 826 20.81 77.80 26.69
CA ALA A 826 20.33 79.17 26.62
C ALA A 826 19.10 79.29 25.71
N ALA A 827 19.12 78.64 24.53
CA ALA A 827 18.02 78.67 23.57
C ALA A 827 16.76 78.03 24.12
N SER A 828 16.87 76.88 24.81
CA SER A 828 15.72 76.23 25.43
C SER A 828 15.02 77.12 26.45
N LYS A 829 15.80 77.88 27.23
CA LYS A 829 15.26 78.80 28.25
C LYS A 829 14.54 80.00 27.63
N VAL A 830 15.08 80.55 26.55
CA VAL A 830 14.44 81.65 25.80
C VAL A 830 13.13 81.19 25.17
N LEU A 831 13.13 80.00 24.56
CA LEU A 831 11.97 79.45 23.88
C LEU A 831 10.86 79.01 24.84
N ALA A 832 11.20 78.50 26.03
CA ALA A 832 10.21 78.18 27.07
C ALA A 832 9.36 79.40 27.49
N GLY A 833 9.88 80.63 27.34
CA GLY A 833 9.16 81.88 27.59
C GLY A 833 8.31 82.38 26.41
N LEU A 834 8.42 81.77 25.23
CA LEU A 834 7.84 82.26 23.97
C LEU A 834 6.48 81.62 23.61
N GLY A 835 5.90 80.80 24.48
CA GLY A 835 4.59 80.17 24.26
C GLY A 835 4.59 79.01 23.25
N VAL A 836 5.76 78.50 22.84
CA VAL A 836 5.89 77.28 22.03
C VAL A 836 5.41 76.05 22.84
N ARG A 837 4.86 75.03 22.19
CA ARG A 837 4.22 73.89 22.89
C ARG A 837 5.24 72.93 23.51
N GLY A 838 6.43 72.83 22.92
CA GLY A 838 7.50 71.96 23.43
C GLY A 838 8.85 72.29 22.80
N VAL A 839 9.91 72.12 23.60
CA VAL A 839 11.29 72.29 23.18
C VAL A 839 12.07 71.07 23.64
N THR A 840 12.69 70.35 22.71
CA THR A 840 13.44 69.12 22.99
C THR A 840 14.86 69.23 22.43
N PRO A 841 15.91 69.08 23.26
CA PRO A 841 17.29 68.98 22.79
C PRO A 841 17.49 67.82 21.82
N ASP A 842 18.22 68.06 20.74
CA ASP A 842 18.58 67.07 19.71
C ASP A 842 20.10 67.15 19.47
N GLY A 843 20.87 66.71 20.47
CA GLY A 843 22.33 66.87 20.50
C GLY A 843 22.80 68.24 21.01
N ASP A 844 24.11 68.49 20.91
CA ASP A 844 24.76 69.66 21.53
C ASP A 844 24.55 70.98 20.78
N SER A 845 24.04 70.92 19.55
CA SER A 845 23.86 72.08 18.65
C SER A 845 22.47 72.20 18.05
N HIS A 846 21.52 71.30 18.34
CA HIS A 846 20.17 71.36 17.76
C HIS A 846 19.04 71.25 18.79
N LEU A 847 17.92 71.85 18.45
CA LEU A 847 16.66 71.83 19.19
C LEU A 847 15.50 71.49 18.26
N ILE A 848 14.58 70.67 18.73
CA ILE A 848 13.29 70.43 18.09
C ILE A 848 12.25 71.25 18.84
N VAL A 849 11.55 72.13 18.11
CA VAL A 849 10.59 73.09 18.68
C VAL A 849 9.23 72.87 18.04
N ASP A 850 8.21 72.56 18.84
CA ASP A 850 6.80 72.60 18.42
C ASP A 850 6.30 74.04 18.49
N MET A 851 6.12 74.64 17.32
CA MET A 851 5.89 76.07 17.16
C MET A 851 4.52 76.51 17.70
N ASN A 852 3.53 75.62 17.86
CA ASN A 852 2.18 75.95 18.34
C ASN A 852 1.51 77.15 17.63
N GLY A 853 1.82 77.39 16.37
CA GLY A 853 1.34 78.55 15.61
C GLY A 853 2.17 79.83 15.77
N THR A 854 3.20 79.86 16.63
CA THR A 854 4.17 80.95 16.69
C THR A 854 4.95 81.04 15.37
N PRO A 855 5.05 82.22 14.74
CA PRO A 855 5.80 82.41 13.50
C PRO A 855 7.29 82.07 13.66
N ARG A 856 7.89 81.47 12.63
CA ARG A 856 9.30 81.04 12.66
C ARG A 856 10.25 82.22 12.83
N GLU A 857 9.91 83.34 12.22
CA GLU A 857 10.64 84.60 12.33
C GLU A 857 10.67 85.15 13.76
N GLU A 858 9.60 84.96 14.55
CA GLU A 858 9.52 85.44 15.94
C GLU A 858 10.40 84.59 16.86
N VAL A 859 10.40 83.27 16.65
CA VAL A 859 11.29 82.33 17.34
C VAL A 859 12.75 82.62 17.04
N VAL A 860 13.12 82.83 15.78
CA VAL A 860 14.50 83.16 15.38
C VAL A 860 14.90 84.55 15.91
N ALA A 861 14.05 85.57 15.78
CA ALA A 861 14.34 86.91 16.27
C ALA A 861 14.55 86.95 17.78
N SER A 862 13.78 86.16 18.54
CA SER A 862 13.90 86.08 19.99
C SER A 862 15.21 85.43 20.44
N LEU A 863 15.63 84.37 19.74
CA LEU A 863 16.93 83.72 19.96
C LEU A 863 18.10 84.67 19.66
N VAL A 864 18.05 85.35 18.51
CA VAL A 864 19.11 86.31 18.11
C VAL A 864 19.16 87.51 19.05
N LYS A 865 18.02 88.06 19.48
CA LYS A 865 17.96 89.18 20.44
C LYS A 865 18.52 88.79 21.81
N ALA A 866 18.42 87.52 22.19
CA ALA A 866 19.03 86.97 23.40
C ALA A 866 20.54 86.67 23.24
N GLY A 867 21.15 86.99 22.10
CA GLY A 867 22.58 86.79 21.83
C GLY A 867 22.93 85.36 21.39
N ILE A 868 21.94 84.54 21.02
CA ILE A 868 22.14 83.14 20.61
C ILE A 868 22.18 83.09 19.09
N GLY A 869 23.27 82.57 18.53
CA GLY A 869 23.41 82.35 17.10
C GLY A 869 22.47 81.24 16.63
N VAL A 870 21.72 81.49 15.56
CA VAL A 870 20.91 80.47 14.86
C VAL A 870 21.56 80.20 13.52
N ASP A 871 22.09 79.00 13.30
CA ASP A 871 22.80 78.65 12.06
C ASP A 871 21.90 77.93 11.05
N ARG A 872 20.81 77.29 11.51
CA ARG A 872 19.90 76.52 10.67
C ARG A 872 18.47 76.50 11.20
N VAL A 873 17.50 76.59 10.30
CA VAL A 873 16.06 76.43 10.60
C VAL A 873 15.47 75.49 9.56
N MET A 874 15.10 74.26 9.96
CA MET A 874 14.56 73.24 9.07
C MET A 874 13.15 72.80 9.51
N PRO A 875 12.14 72.84 8.63
CA PRO A 875 10.86 72.20 8.92
C PRO A 875 11.05 70.69 9.03
N ARG A 876 10.48 70.06 10.07
CA ARG A 876 10.47 68.60 10.18
C ARG A 876 9.27 68.08 9.38
N ARG A 877 9.49 67.24 8.38
CA ARG A 877 8.42 66.52 7.66
C ARG A 877 8.68 65.04 7.88
N ARG A 878 7.80 64.34 8.60
CA ARG A 878 7.92 62.89 8.85
C ARG A 878 6.56 62.23 8.82
N LEU A 879 6.47 61.11 8.12
CA LEU A 879 5.26 60.28 8.05
C LEU A 879 4.87 59.70 9.41
N GLU A 880 5.86 59.53 10.29
CA GLU A 880 5.70 59.07 11.66
C GLU A 880 4.76 59.96 12.48
N ASP A 881 4.94 61.29 12.41
CA ASP A 881 4.14 62.24 13.19
C ASP A 881 2.68 62.27 12.71
N ALA A 882 2.46 62.21 11.39
CA ALA A 882 1.13 62.16 10.78
C ALA A 882 0.41 60.84 11.09
N PHE A 883 1.12 59.72 11.06
CA PHE A 883 0.57 58.41 11.41
C PHE A 883 0.14 58.35 12.87
N LEU A 884 0.96 58.87 13.80
CA LEU A 884 0.62 58.94 15.22
C LEU A 884 -0.61 59.82 15.47
N ALA A 885 -0.79 60.92 14.73
CA ALA A 885 -2.01 61.72 14.81
C ALA A 885 -3.25 60.93 14.33
N LEU A 886 -3.16 60.28 13.16
CA LEU A 886 -4.26 59.53 12.55
C LEU A 886 -4.68 58.28 13.33
N VAL A 887 -3.72 57.61 13.98
CA VAL A 887 -3.97 56.40 14.80
C VAL A 887 -4.25 56.75 16.26
N GLY A 888 -3.59 57.80 16.79
CA GLY A 888 -3.66 58.24 18.18
C GLY A 888 -4.97 58.92 18.57
N ASP A 889 -5.62 59.69 17.70
CA ASP A 889 -6.94 60.29 17.98
C ASP A 889 -8.05 59.23 18.16
N ASN A 890 -7.82 58.00 17.67
CA ASN A 890 -8.72 56.87 17.85
C ASN A 890 -8.33 55.93 19.01
N SER A 891 -7.35 56.32 19.85
CA SER A 891 -6.77 55.46 20.89
C SER A 891 -7.20 55.76 22.33
N ARG A 892 -8.14 56.70 22.56
CA ARG A 892 -8.84 56.80 23.87
C ARG A 892 -9.88 55.68 24.00
N GLY A 893 -9.40 54.49 24.32
CA GLY A 893 -10.23 53.37 24.71
C GLY A 893 -9.59 52.03 24.37
N SER A 894 -9.40 51.21 25.41
CA SER A 894 -9.07 49.77 25.37
C SER A 894 -7.58 49.42 25.42
N GLY A 895 -7.01 49.51 26.63
CA GLY A 895 -6.13 48.45 27.10
C GLY A 895 -7.01 47.37 27.72
N ASP A 896 -7.31 46.31 26.96
CA ASP A 896 -7.45 44.95 27.48
C ASP A 896 -7.61 43.96 26.31
N ARG A 897 -6.76 42.92 26.39
CA ARG A 897 -6.60 41.71 25.57
C ARG A 897 -5.73 41.82 24.32
#